data_AF-A0A958A7E1-F1
#
_entry.id   AF-A0A958A7E1-F1
#
_cell.length_a   1.000
_cell.length_b   1.000
_cell.length_c   1.000
_cell.angle_alpha   90.00
_cell.angle_beta   90.00
_cell.angle_gamma   90.00
#
_symmetry.space_group_name_H-M   'P 1'
#
loop_
_entity.id
_entity.type
_entity.pdbx_description
1 polymer ?
#
loop_
_entity_poly.entity_id
_entity_poly.type
_entity_poly.pdbx_seq_one_letter_code
_entity_poly.pdbx_strand_id
1 'polypeptide(L)'
;MSEFTNPYRPGEPVTDPAMLFGRQDAADWIELQINSNNRILVLNAMPLIGKTSFLRHVGVLQNNGFFNLLVSLADLPLGKSTGRRAGTNGQDQDQTVSTVLQSILGQLAPQLKLHSLIDAMPKLSSSPQVAAVLRSLFAQAGQRLTPNQRLVLYIDDLHLMVRDDLALVASFLTSLMSLLDECPNLHIVFALNQDKLRRIRHPLLDGAPTFTLGTIPIDASISMITEPVKDALRFDYGITKRIAEINSHHPNYLCLFCYVLLNRQVHDGWVNQQDFDNTLLEILDSPIEPFRQTWDQSNWAERGVLSGMAAIQGAHGPITNQEIIRFLQRQNPEVLPDVVLQSLQSLVDRGVLVPMGAISYRFQVELFRYWLRQHTNPSKILGEVNWGRAAAQLRASRPDNFTTRPISPGAPSLASPRRESSRRIPWLAVIAALFIVACALVTGGGLAAAQLLGVPLPLIAQEVAPTPPATVESNADEIVPLIDADGSATTEPDLTPTPAGPAPTATPTAPLVVARTLPSITFMGRDIDQSWLIYVMNADGSDPTPISPAGGDDTGPIWSPDGQKIAFVSRRDGDREIYIMDSDGQNLTNVTRHPADDWTPAWSPDGQRLAFSSFRNGSWEIYIMDTACLSEPSTCPESVVQVTNDGNGNLSPVWSPDGTRFAFNSKAGGSWDIYTMAIDGSDFRQITTAPENDLAPAWSPDGTQIAFESNRDGNVEIYVVDAGGGVARNITNLPLADDHGPTWSPDGQQILFYSNREGNWDIFATTLDGEVVTNLTKSPARDEQTPAWRP
;
A
#
# COMPACT_ATOMS: atom_id res chain seq x y z
N MET A 1 11.58 -5.27 -44.45
CA MET A 1 12.28 -5.26 -43.15
C MET A 1 12.98 -6.59 -43.03
N SER A 2 14.26 -6.61 -42.63
CA SER A 2 14.94 -7.86 -42.22
C SER A 2 14.20 -8.49 -41.04
N GLU A 3 14.31 -9.81 -40.86
CA GLU A 3 13.60 -10.58 -39.83
C GLU A 3 13.85 -10.03 -38.42
N PHE A 4 12.96 -9.13 -37.95
CA PHE A 4 12.97 -8.65 -36.58
C PHE A 4 12.52 -9.79 -35.66
N THR A 5 13.48 -10.54 -35.16
CA THR A 5 13.22 -11.66 -34.26
C THR A 5 12.85 -11.11 -32.89
N ASN A 6 11.62 -11.38 -32.45
CA ASN A 6 11.12 -10.97 -31.14
C ASN A 6 12.13 -11.39 -30.03
N PRO A 7 12.68 -10.46 -29.22
CA PRO A 7 13.71 -10.78 -28.25
C PRO A 7 13.17 -11.36 -26.93
N TYR A 8 11.87 -11.20 -26.64
CA TYR A 8 11.27 -11.64 -25.38
C TYR A 8 10.96 -13.13 -25.38
N ARG A 9 11.25 -13.81 -24.28
CA ARG A 9 11.01 -15.25 -24.07
C ARG A 9 10.31 -15.47 -22.72
N PRO A 10 8.98 -15.30 -22.62
CA PRO A 10 8.26 -15.55 -21.38
C PRO A 10 8.38 -17.02 -20.96
N GLY A 11 8.57 -17.26 -19.67
CA GLY A 11 8.76 -18.59 -19.08
C GLY A 11 10.19 -19.15 -19.16
N GLU A 12 11.07 -18.57 -19.98
CA GLU A 12 12.44 -19.06 -20.18
C GLU A 12 13.47 -18.18 -19.43
N PRO A 13 14.57 -18.75 -18.90
CA PRO A 13 15.66 -17.94 -18.37
C PRO A 13 16.41 -17.20 -19.48
N VAL A 14 16.79 -15.95 -19.23
CA VAL A 14 17.52 -15.09 -20.16
C VAL A 14 18.80 -15.76 -20.66
N THR A 15 19.03 -15.75 -21.97
CA THR A 15 20.21 -16.29 -22.63
C THR A 15 21.25 -15.22 -22.98
N ASP A 16 20.80 -14.04 -23.41
CA ASP A 16 21.65 -12.88 -23.70
C ASP A 16 21.78 -11.97 -22.46
N PRO A 17 22.99 -11.73 -21.92
CA PRO A 17 23.19 -10.81 -20.79
C PRO A 17 22.60 -9.41 -21.01
N ALA A 18 22.49 -8.92 -22.25
CA ALA A 18 21.89 -7.62 -22.55
C ALA A 18 20.39 -7.52 -22.22
N MET A 19 19.72 -8.66 -22.03
CA MET A 19 18.31 -8.75 -21.60
C MET A 19 18.15 -8.90 -20.07
N LEU A 20 19.22 -8.72 -19.29
CA LEU A 20 19.19 -8.78 -17.83
C LEU A 20 19.09 -7.38 -17.20
N PHE A 21 17.87 -6.95 -16.88
CA PHE A 21 17.59 -5.63 -16.31
C PHE A 21 17.37 -5.68 -14.79
N GLY A 22 17.83 -4.65 -14.06
CA GLY A 22 17.42 -4.39 -12.67
C GLY A 22 17.84 -5.44 -11.64
N ARG A 23 19.10 -5.89 -11.68
CA ARG A 23 19.63 -6.97 -10.81
C ARG A 23 20.97 -6.65 -10.12
N GLN A 24 21.43 -5.40 -10.20
CA GLN A 24 22.70 -4.98 -9.60
C GLN A 24 22.65 -5.05 -8.06
N ASP A 25 21.51 -4.70 -7.47
CA ASP A 25 21.21 -4.82 -6.03
C ASP A 25 21.52 -6.21 -5.46
N ALA A 26 21.10 -7.26 -6.16
CA ALA A 26 21.34 -8.65 -5.77
C ALA A 26 22.82 -9.04 -5.97
N ALA A 27 23.49 -8.53 -6.99
CA ALA A 27 24.92 -8.76 -7.20
C ALA A 27 25.77 -8.08 -6.11
N ASP A 28 25.53 -6.79 -5.85
CA ASP A 28 26.20 -5.97 -4.85
C ASP A 28 26.02 -6.55 -3.44
N TRP A 29 24.80 -7.02 -3.11
CA TRP A 29 24.56 -7.71 -1.84
C TRP A 29 25.40 -8.99 -1.73
N ILE A 30 25.47 -9.82 -2.78
CA ILE A 30 26.30 -11.04 -2.77
C ILE A 30 27.78 -10.68 -2.58
N GLU A 31 28.29 -9.66 -3.29
CA GLU A 31 29.67 -9.18 -3.11
C GLU A 31 29.92 -8.71 -1.67
N LEU A 32 29.04 -7.88 -1.11
CA LEU A 32 29.14 -7.35 0.25
C LEU A 32 29.17 -8.47 1.30
N GLN A 33 28.30 -9.47 1.17
CA GLN A 33 28.26 -10.59 2.11
C GLN A 33 29.51 -11.49 2.01
N ILE A 34 29.99 -11.78 0.79
CA ILE A 34 31.22 -12.56 0.58
C ILE A 34 32.45 -11.81 1.10
N ASN A 35 32.52 -10.49 0.88
CA ASN A 35 33.58 -9.64 1.41
C ASN A 35 33.53 -9.52 2.94
N SER A 36 32.33 -9.63 3.53
CA SER A 36 32.12 -9.78 4.99
C SER A 36 32.44 -11.20 5.50
N ASN A 37 33.01 -12.06 4.67
CA ASN A 37 33.38 -13.45 4.95
C ASN A 37 32.19 -14.38 5.28
N ASN A 38 30.96 -14.02 4.88
CA ASN A 38 29.82 -14.93 4.99
C ASN A 38 29.95 -16.05 3.95
N ARG A 39 29.95 -17.30 4.42
CA ARG A 39 30.27 -18.49 3.62
C ARG A 39 29.06 -19.16 3.00
N ILE A 40 27.89 -18.98 3.59
CA ILE A 40 26.60 -19.46 3.10
C ILE A 40 25.68 -18.27 2.95
N LEU A 41 25.14 -18.09 1.74
CA LEU A 41 24.11 -17.10 1.44
C LEU A 41 22.86 -17.81 0.91
N VAL A 42 21.71 -17.19 1.14
CA VAL A 42 20.43 -17.68 0.64
C VAL A 42 19.81 -16.64 -0.29
N LEU A 43 19.65 -17.00 -1.57
CA LEU A 43 18.89 -16.22 -2.54
C LEU A 43 17.47 -16.76 -2.60
N ASN A 44 16.59 -16.13 -1.83
CA ASN A 44 15.18 -16.44 -1.82
C ASN A 44 14.46 -15.70 -2.96
N ALA A 45 13.41 -16.28 -3.55
CA ALA A 45 12.70 -15.67 -4.67
C ALA A 45 11.27 -16.21 -4.84
N MET A 46 10.43 -15.45 -5.55
CA MET A 46 9.19 -15.98 -6.13
C MET A 46 9.48 -16.76 -7.43
N PRO A 47 8.61 -17.71 -7.83
CA PRO A 47 8.67 -18.32 -9.15
C PRO A 47 8.69 -17.27 -10.27
N LEU A 48 9.41 -17.55 -11.36
CA LEU A 48 9.46 -16.70 -12.58
C LEU A 48 9.98 -15.26 -12.39
N ILE A 49 10.48 -14.85 -11.22
CA ILE A 49 11.01 -13.49 -10.99
C ILE A 49 12.39 -13.21 -11.66
N GLY A 50 12.91 -14.18 -12.42
CA GLY A 50 14.22 -14.09 -13.09
C GLY A 50 15.41 -14.63 -12.29
N LYS A 51 15.18 -15.38 -11.20
CA LYS A 51 16.22 -15.99 -10.35
C LYS A 51 17.31 -16.73 -11.14
N THR A 52 16.94 -17.72 -11.96
CA THR A 52 17.88 -18.48 -12.81
C THR A 52 18.54 -17.61 -13.89
N SER A 53 17.86 -16.56 -14.36
CA SER A 53 18.43 -15.60 -15.32
C SER A 53 19.56 -14.80 -14.69
N PHE A 54 19.35 -14.30 -13.46
CA PHE A 54 20.36 -13.63 -12.66
C PHE A 54 21.56 -14.56 -12.39
N LEU A 55 21.32 -15.78 -11.90
CA LEU A 55 22.40 -16.71 -11.55
C LEU A 55 23.29 -17.11 -12.74
N ARG A 56 22.72 -17.20 -13.96
CA ARG A 56 23.49 -17.49 -15.19
C ARG A 56 24.40 -16.34 -15.60
N HIS A 57 24.04 -15.10 -15.28
CA HIS A 57 24.67 -13.88 -15.79
C HIS A 57 25.28 -12.99 -14.70
N VAL A 58 25.26 -13.42 -13.43
CA VAL A 58 25.73 -12.66 -12.26
C VAL A 58 27.19 -12.18 -12.42
N GLY A 59 28.03 -12.95 -13.13
CA GLY A 59 29.40 -12.56 -13.46
C GLY A 59 29.57 -11.35 -14.39
N VAL A 60 28.49 -10.89 -15.05
CA VAL A 60 28.48 -9.64 -15.84
C VAL A 60 28.18 -8.42 -14.95
N LEU A 61 27.51 -8.63 -13.82
CA LEU A 61 27.17 -7.61 -12.83
C LEU A 61 28.24 -7.47 -11.72
N GLN A 62 29.13 -8.46 -11.61
CA GLN A 62 30.13 -8.54 -10.56
C GLN A 62 31.52 -8.07 -11.02
N ASN A 63 32.30 -7.59 -10.07
CA ASN A 63 33.70 -7.24 -10.25
C ASN A 63 34.56 -8.48 -10.56
N ASN A 64 35.72 -8.28 -11.20
CA ASN A 64 36.67 -9.35 -11.58
C ASN A 64 37.27 -10.16 -10.39
N GLY A 65 36.85 -9.89 -9.16
CA GLY A 65 37.23 -10.59 -7.93
C GLY A 65 36.49 -11.92 -7.69
N PHE A 66 35.51 -12.30 -8.50
CA PHE A 66 34.72 -13.52 -8.28
C PHE A 66 34.95 -14.57 -9.36
N PHE A 67 35.17 -15.82 -8.93
CA PHE A 67 35.17 -16.99 -9.80
C PHE A 67 33.87 -17.77 -9.55
N ASN A 68 32.92 -17.58 -10.46
CA ASN A 68 31.55 -18.07 -10.34
C ASN A 68 31.39 -19.46 -10.96
N LEU A 69 30.75 -20.36 -10.23
CA LEU A 69 30.37 -21.71 -10.64
C LEU A 69 28.87 -21.88 -10.43
N LEU A 70 28.13 -22.30 -11.45
CA LEU A 70 26.68 -22.51 -11.36
C LEU A 70 26.34 -24.00 -11.44
N VAL A 71 25.46 -24.45 -10.56
CA VAL A 71 24.91 -25.80 -10.53
C VAL A 71 23.39 -25.70 -10.46
N SER A 72 22.70 -26.37 -11.38
CA SER A 72 21.25 -26.47 -11.43
C SER A 72 20.81 -27.82 -10.88
N LEU A 73 19.94 -27.82 -9.86
CA LEU A 73 19.35 -29.04 -9.33
C LEU A 73 18.10 -29.49 -10.10
N ALA A 74 17.60 -28.68 -11.04
CA ALA A 74 16.53 -29.06 -11.95
C ALA A 74 16.98 -30.10 -13.01
N ASP A 75 18.28 -30.09 -13.36
CA ASP A 75 18.89 -31.00 -14.33
C ASP A 75 19.33 -32.35 -13.72
N LEU A 76 19.02 -32.59 -12.44
CA LEU A 76 19.31 -33.86 -11.78
C LEU A 76 18.44 -35.00 -12.35
N PRO A 77 18.98 -36.22 -12.50
CA PRO A 77 18.20 -37.42 -12.80
C PRO A 77 17.42 -37.94 -11.56
N LEU A 78 16.72 -37.04 -10.85
CA LEU A 78 15.71 -37.37 -9.85
C LEU A 78 14.44 -37.89 -10.58
N GLY A 79 14.56 -39.07 -11.20
CA GLY A 79 13.44 -39.73 -11.85
C GLY A 79 12.32 -39.98 -10.82
N LYS A 80 11.05 -39.75 -11.13
CA LYS A 80 10.22 -40.64 -11.99
C LYS A 80 10.30 -42.15 -11.64
N SER A 81 10.85 -42.49 -10.47
CA SER A 81 11.11 -43.84 -9.99
C SER A 81 10.01 -44.35 -9.05
N THR A 82 8.84 -44.64 -9.61
CA THR A 82 7.78 -45.51 -9.05
C THR A 82 7.08 -45.07 -7.75
N GLY A 83 5.81 -45.48 -7.60
CA GLY A 83 5.00 -45.27 -6.39
C GLY A 83 5.39 -46.14 -5.19
N ARG A 84 6.69 -46.39 -4.96
CA ARG A 84 7.19 -46.97 -3.71
C ARG A 84 7.76 -45.84 -2.85
N ARG A 85 7.30 -45.73 -1.60
CA ARG A 85 7.96 -44.92 -0.57
C ARG A 85 9.45 -45.25 -0.57
N ALA A 86 10.31 -44.23 -0.59
CA ALA A 86 11.73 -44.41 -0.34
C ALA A 86 11.90 -45.24 0.94
N GLY A 87 12.73 -46.29 0.87
CA GLY A 87 13.00 -47.14 2.02
C GLY A 87 13.67 -46.30 3.11
N THR A 88 13.26 -46.47 4.37
CA THR A 88 13.88 -45.82 5.53
C THR A 88 15.26 -46.41 5.88
N ASN A 89 15.99 -46.92 4.87
CA ASN A 89 17.27 -47.58 5.00
C ASN A 89 18.37 -46.64 4.52
N GLY A 90 19.37 -46.36 5.38
CA GLY A 90 20.43 -45.39 5.09
C GLY A 90 21.29 -45.68 3.85
N GLN A 91 21.28 -46.91 3.31
CA GLN A 91 21.99 -47.22 2.06
C GLN A 91 21.30 -46.64 0.81
N ASP A 92 19.96 -46.62 0.77
CA ASP A 92 19.23 -46.05 -0.37
C ASP A 92 19.37 -44.52 -0.40
N GLN A 93 19.41 -43.89 0.78
CA GLN A 93 19.71 -42.46 0.93
C GLN A 93 21.17 -42.13 0.53
N ASP A 94 22.17 -42.91 0.95
CA ASP A 94 23.57 -42.66 0.56
C ASP A 94 23.79 -42.80 -0.96
N GLN A 95 23.14 -43.78 -1.61
CA GLN A 95 23.15 -43.87 -3.08
C GLN A 95 22.51 -42.65 -3.74
N THR A 96 21.37 -42.17 -3.22
CA THR A 96 20.69 -40.99 -3.78
C THR A 96 21.53 -39.73 -3.61
N VAL A 97 22.13 -39.49 -2.43
CA VAL A 97 23.08 -38.38 -2.20
C VAL A 97 24.30 -38.51 -3.11
N SER A 98 24.86 -39.70 -3.27
CA SER A 98 25.98 -39.96 -4.19
C SER A 98 25.62 -39.59 -5.63
N THR A 99 24.43 -39.97 -6.13
CA THR A 99 23.95 -39.61 -7.47
C THR A 99 23.80 -38.10 -7.65
N VAL A 100 23.25 -37.40 -6.64
CA VAL A 100 23.16 -35.92 -6.65
C VAL A 100 24.56 -35.31 -6.73
N LEU A 101 25.48 -35.69 -5.83
CA LEU A 101 26.85 -35.18 -5.82
C LEU A 101 27.62 -35.49 -7.12
N GLN A 102 27.36 -36.62 -7.77
CA GLN A 102 27.95 -36.97 -9.07
C GLN A 102 27.44 -36.08 -10.21
N SER A 103 26.14 -35.74 -10.22
CA SER A 103 25.60 -34.81 -11.21
C SER A 103 26.16 -33.40 -11.01
N ILE A 104 26.27 -32.94 -9.75
CA ILE A 104 26.95 -31.69 -9.39
C ILE A 104 28.40 -31.69 -9.90
N LEU A 105 29.15 -32.77 -9.66
CA LEU A 105 30.52 -32.93 -10.16
C LEU A 105 30.59 -32.86 -11.69
N GLY A 106 29.65 -33.50 -12.38
CA GLY A 106 29.52 -33.47 -13.84
C GLY A 106 29.20 -32.09 -14.42
N GLN A 107 28.44 -31.25 -13.70
CA GLN A 107 28.19 -29.85 -14.08
C GLN A 107 29.41 -28.95 -13.85
N LEU A 108 30.18 -29.20 -12.78
CA LEU A 108 31.34 -28.39 -12.39
C LEU A 108 32.60 -28.66 -13.23
N ALA A 109 32.86 -29.92 -13.60
CA ALA A 109 34.11 -30.28 -14.29
C ALA A 109 34.34 -29.56 -15.64
N PRO A 110 33.31 -29.34 -16.51
CA PRO A 110 33.45 -28.53 -17.72
C PRO A 110 33.75 -27.05 -17.42
N GLN A 111 33.07 -26.45 -16.42
CA GLN A 111 33.27 -25.05 -16.03
C GLN A 111 34.70 -24.79 -15.55
N LEU A 112 35.29 -25.77 -14.86
CA LEU A 112 36.70 -25.74 -14.42
C LEU A 112 37.69 -26.23 -15.48
N LYS A 113 37.23 -26.64 -16.67
CA LYS A 113 38.04 -27.22 -17.75
C LYS A 113 38.81 -28.49 -17.34
N LEU A 114 38.33 -29.23 -16.33
CA LEU A 114 38.96 -30.40 -15.73
C LEU A 114 38.46 -31.72 -16.35
N HIS A 115 38.58 -31.84 -17.68
CA HIS A 115 38.05 -32.97 -18.45
C HIS A 115 38.57 -34.34 -17.98
N SER A 116 39.81 -34.44 -17.50
CA SER A 116 40.38 -35.71 -17.00
C SER A 116 39.76 -36.23 -15.71
N LEU A 117 39.02 -35.40 -14.95
CA LEU A 117 38.22 -35.87 -13.80
C LEU A 117 36.90 -36.50 -14.25
N ILE A 118 36.35 -36.10 -15.40
CA ILE A 118 35.09 -36.63 -15.97
C ILE A 118 35.26 -38.13 -16.26
N ASP A 119 36.39 -38.52 -16.84
CA ASP A 119 36.74 -39.92 -17.16
C ASP A 119 36.86 -40.83 -15.92
N ALA A 120 37.06 -40.25 -14.73
CA ALA A 120 37.18 -40.97 -13.46
C ALA A 120 35.83 -41.16 -12.73
N MET A 121 34.79 -40.38 -13.07
CA MET A 121 33.51 -40.36 -12.34
C MET A 121 32.78 -41.70 -12.23
N PRO A 122 32.77 -42.61 -13.24
CA PRO A 122 32.02 -43.88 -13.16
C PRO A 122 32.48 -44.88 -12.08
N LYS A 123 33.54 -44.58 -11.32
CA LYS A 123 34.14 -45.47 -10.30
C LYS A 123 33.77 -45.12 -8.86
N LEU A 124 33.00 -44.05 -8.63
CA LEU A 124 32.63 -43.57 -7.30
C LEU A 124 31.28 -44.20 -6.88
N SER A 125 31.22 -44.83 -5.71
CA SER A 125 30.05 -45.63 -5.29
C SER A 125 29.40 -45.23 -3.95
N SER A 126 29.92 -44.22 -3.26
CA SER A 126 29.38 -43.73 -1.98
C SER A 126 29.59 -42.22 -1.82
N SER A 127 28.72 -41.56 -1.05
CA SER A 127 28.78 -40.09 -0.88
C SER A 127 30.14 -39.57 -0.36
N PRO A 128 30.89 -40.25 0.55
CA PRO A 128 32.18 -39.74 1.02
C PRO A 128 33.27 -39.78 -0.07
N GLN A 129 33.18 -40.71 -1.02
CA GLN A 129 34.10 -40.76 -2.17
C GLN A 129 33.86 -39.62 -3.14
N VAL A 130 32.59 -39.32 -3.45
CA VAL A 130 32.24 -38.20 -4.32
C VAL A 130 32.58 -36.87 -3.67
N ALA A 131 32.33 -36.73 -2.35
CA ALA A 131 32.77 -35.58 -1.57
C ALA A 131 34.31 -35.40 -1.61
N ALA A 132 35.10 -36.47 -1.52
CA ALA A 132 36.57 -36.39 -1.63
C ALA A 132 37.05 -35.90 -3.01
N VAL A 133 36.35 -36.25 -4.09
CA VAL A 133 36.64 -35.74 -5.45
C VAL A 133 36.22 -34.27 -5.58
N LEU A 134 35.05 -33.88 -5.06
CA LEU A 134 34.63 -32.47 -5.00
C LEU A 134 35.65 -31.62 -4.22
N ARG A 135 36.11 -32.07 -3.04
CA ARG A 135 37.18 -31.41 -2.27
C ARG A 135 38.46 -31.21 -3.10
N SER A 136 38.91 -32.26 -3.77
CA SER A 136 40.11 -32.20 -4.63
C SER A 136 39.95 -31.22 -5.79
N LEU A 137 38.75 -31.14 -6.36
CA LEU A 137 38.39 -30.22 -7.44
C LEU A 137 38.30 -28.76 -6.96
N PHE A 138 37.67 -28.49 -5.82
CA PHE A 138 37.63 -27.14 -5.23
C PHE A 138 39.01 -26.66 -4.76
N ALA A 139 39.86 -27.55 -4.24
CA ALA A 139 41.25 -27.23 -3.93
C ALA A 139 42.06 -26.87 -5.19
N GLN A 140 41.90 -27.62 -6.29
CA GLN A 140 42.53 -27.29 -7.58
C GLN A 140 41.99 -26.00 -8.20
N ALA A 141 40.69 -25.72 -8.06
CA ALA A 141 40.10 -24.45 -8.46
C ALA A 141 40.70 -23.29 -7.65
N GLY A 142 40.80 -23.46 -6.33
CA GLY A 142 41.42 -22.49 -5.42
C GLY A 142 42.87 -22.14 -5.77
N GLN A 143 43.68 -23.13 -6.20
CA GLN A 143 45.05 -22.90 -6.67
C GLN A 143 45.17 -22.08 -7.96
N ARG A 144 44.07 -21.90 -8.71
CA ARG A 144 44.04 -21.08 -9.94
C ARG A 144 43.56 -19.65 -9.70
N LEU A 145 43.11 -19.32 -8.50
CA LEU A 145 42.64 -17.99 -8.14
C LEU A 145 43.83 -17.06 -7.86
N THR A 146 43.69 -15.80 -8.24
CA THR A 146 44.58 -14.75 -7.73
C THR A 146 44.32 -14.53 -6.22
N PRO A 147 45.26 -13.94 -5.44
CA PRO A 147 45.11 -13.78 -3.99
C PRO A 147 43.84 -13.03 -3.54
N ASN A 148 43.30 -12.17 -4.40
CA ASN A 148 42.10 -11.37 -4.14
C ASN A 148 40.82 -11.98 -4.72
N GLN A 149 40.89 -13.14 -5.39
CA GLN A 149 39.72 -13.80 -5.95
C GLN A 149 39.01 -14.72 -4.94
N ARG A 150 37.69 -14.80 -5.04
CA ARG A 150 36.81 -15.65 -4.22
C ARG A 150 36.11 -16.68 -5.07
N LEU A 151 35.93 -17.90 -4.55
CA LEU A 151 35.28 -19.00 -5.24
C LEU A 151 33.82 -19.07 -4.81
N VAL A 152 32.89 -18.87 -5.74
CA VAL A 152 31.46 -18.80 -5.45
C VAL A 152 30.73 -19.91 -6.18
N LEU A 153 30.06 -20.77 -5.42
CA LEU A 153 29.22 -21.86 -5.94
C LEU A 153 27.74 -21.48 -5.77
N TYR A 154 27.08 -21.19 -6.88
CA TYR A 154 25.64 -20.99 -6.94
C TYR A 154 24.94 -22.34 -7.14
N ILE A 155 24.01 -22.68 -6.24
CA ILE A 155 23.21 -23.91 -6.31
C ILE A 155 21.76 -23.49 -6.51
N ASP A 156 21.26 -23.64 -7.74
CA ASP A 156 19.89 -23.30 -8.11
C ASP A 156 18.90 -24.44 -7.79
N ASP A 157 17.67 -24.05 -7.47
CA ASP A 157 16.51 -24.91 -7.25
C ASP A 157 16.64 -25.97 -6.14
N LEU A 158 17.30 -25.64 -5.01
CA LEU A 158 17.39 -26.49 -3.81
C LEU A 158 16.02 -27.02 -3.32
N HIS A 159 14.97 -26.23 -3.51
CA HIS A 159 13.61 -26.59 -3.13
C HIS A 159 13.00 -27.78 -3.90
N LEU A 160 13.60 -28.21 -5.01
CA LEU A 160 13.16 -29.41 -5.73
C LEU A 160 13.44 -30.67 -4.91
N MET A 161 14.63 -30.77 -4.28
CA MET A 161 14.98 -31.89 -3.40
C MET A 161 14.05 -32.02 -2.18
N VAL A 162 13.46 -30.90 -1.73
CA VAL A 162 12.50 -30.85 -0.60
C VAL A 162 11.17 -31.53 -0.93
N ARG A 163 10.82 -31.70 -2.21
CA ARG A 163 9.57 -32.37 -2.62
C ARG A 163 9.60 -33.87 -2.34
N ASP A 164 10.77 -34.48 -2.34
CA ASP A 164 10.94 -35.94 -2.33
C ASP A 164 11.29 -36.49 -0.93
N ASP A 165 12.28 -35.91 -0.23
CA ASP A 165 12.66 -36.31 1.14
C ASP A 165 13.43 -35.20 1.89
N LEU A 166 12.92 -34.79 3.07
CA LEU A 166 13.61 -33.84 3.95
C LEU A 166 14.93 -34.37 4.54
N ALA A 167 15.03 -35.69 4.74
CA ALA A 167 16.26 -36.32 5.25
C ALA A 167 17.36 -36.36 4.17
N LEU A 168 16.98 -36.47 2.89
CA LEU A 168 17.91 -36.33 1.75
C LEU A 168 18.53 -34.93 1.72
N VAL A 169 17.71 -33.89 1.88
CA VAL A 169 18.18 -32.49 1.94
C VAL A 169 19.13 -32.27 3.11
N ALA A 170 18.79 -32.76 4.31
CA ALA A 170 19.67 -32.65 5.48
C ALA A 170 21.02 -33.37 5.28
N SER A 171 21.00 -34.56 4.68
CA SER A 171 22.22 -35.34 4.40
C SER A 171 23.10 -34.65 3.36
N PHE A 172 22.51 -34.06 2.32
CA PHE A 172 23.19 -33.26 1.31
C PHE A 172 23.83 -32.00 1.92
N LEU A 173 23.09 -31.23 2.71
CA LEU A 173 23.62 -30.03 3.38
C LEU A 173 24.71 -30.38 4.40
N THR A 174 24.60 -31.49 5.13
CA THR A 174 25.66 -31.99 6.02
C THR A 174 26.95 -32.31 5.23
N SER A 175 26.80 -32.89 4.04
CA SER A 175 27.93 -33.21 3.16
C SER A 175 28.64 -31.93 2.67
N LEU A 176 27.87 -30.90 2.28
CA LEU A 176 28.40 -29.58 1.90
C LEU A 176 29.06 -28.84 3.07
N MET A 177 28.57 -29.02 4.31
CA MET A 177 29.20 -28.43 5.50
C MET A 177 30.64 -28.94 5.68
N SER A 178 30.87 -30.26 5.53
CA SER A 178 32.23 -30.83 5.58
C SER A 178 33.16 -30.30 4.48
N LEU A 179 32.61 -30.00 3.29
CA LEU A 179 33.36 -29.43 2.18
C LEU A 179 33.81 -27.99 2.48
N LEU A 180 32.98 -27.20 3.17
CA LEU A 180 33.31 -25.84 3.56
C LEU A 180 34.46 -25.82 4.57
N ASP A 181 34.45 -26.69 5.57
CA ASP A 181 35.52 -26.77 6.59
C ASP A 181 36.91 -27.01 5.96
N GLU A 182 36.97 -27.83 4.90
CA GLU A 182 38.22 -28.16 4.20
C GLU A 182 38.60 -27.17 3.08
N CYS A 183 37.68 -26.31 2.61
CA CYS A 183 37.89 -25.37 1.49
C CYS A 183 37.61 -23.91 1.91
N PRO A 184 38.54 -23.21 2.59
CA PRO A 184 38.27 -21.91 3.24
C PRO A 184 37.85 -20.78 2.28
N ASN A 185 38.31 -20.80 1.03
CA ASN A 185 37.98 -19.77 0.01
C ASN A 185 36.64 -20.03 -0.73
N LEU A 186 35.92 -21.11 -0.38
CA LEU A 186 34.63 -21.45 -0.97
C LEU A 186 33.49 -20.77 -0.22
N HIS A 187 32.67 -20.05 -0.98
CA HIS A 187 31.36 -19.50 -0.60
C HIS A 187 30.27 -20.22 -1.41
N ILE A 188 29.10 -20.46 -0.81
CA ILE A 188 27.97 -21.12 -1.46
C ILE A 188 26.73 -20.22 -1.38
N VAL A 189 26.05 -20.04 -2.50
CA VAL A 189 24.78 -19.30 -2.61
C VAL A 189 23.69 -20.30 -2.98
N PHE A 190 22.79 -20.59 -2.05
CA PHE A 190 21.63 -21.45 -2.29
C PHE A 190 20.46 -20.63 -2.81
N ALA A 191 19.97 -20.93 -4.01
CA ALA A 191 18.81 -20.28 -4.58
C ALA A 191 17.56 -21.18 -4.51
N LEU A 192 16.44 -20.62 -4.02
CA LEU A 192 15.22 -21.37 -3.82
C LEU A 192 13.96 -20.49 -3.78
N ASN A 193 12.80 -21.16 -3.74
CA ASN A 193 11.51 -20.48 -3.77
C ASN A 193 10.93 -20.27 -2.35
N GLN A 194 10.34 -19.10 -2.13
CA GLN A 194 9.93 -18.53 -0.84
C GLN A 194 9.12 -19.48 0.08
N ASP A 195 8.08 -20.13 -0.44
CA ASP A 195 7.19 -21.00 0.36
C ASP A 195 7.88 -22.25 0.93
N LYS A 196 9.11 -22.55 0.48
CA LYS A 196 9.80 -23.81 0.79
C LYS A 196 10.97 -23.66 1.77
N LEU A 197 11.58 -22.47 1.89
CA LEU A 197 12.68 -22.23 2.84
C LEU A 197 12.24 -22.54 4.29
N ARG A 198 11.07 -22.06 4.71
CA ARG A 198 10.49 -22.28 6.07
C ARG A 198 10.32 -23.76 6.46
N ARG A 199 10.39 -24.70 5.51
CA ARG A 199 10.26 -26.15 5.75
C ARG A 199 11.61 -26.86 5.95
N ILE A 200 12.72 -26.25 5.55
CA ILE A 200 14.07 -26.79 5.74
C ILE A 200 14.61 -26.23 7.06
N ARG A 201 14.79 -27.08 8.07
CA ARG A 201 15.54 -26.73 9.29
C ARG A 201 16.89 -27.44 9.24
N HIS A 202 17.97 -26.67 9.16
CA HIS A 202 19.32 -27.24 9.07
C HIS A 202 20.35 -26.21 9.53
N PRO A 203 21.33 -26.56 10.40
CA PRO A 203 22.30 -25.61 10.94
C PRO A 203 23.09 -24.80 9.91
N LEU A 204 23.27 -25.33 8.70
CA LEU A 204 23.93 -24.62 7.58
C LEU A 204 23.11 -23.45 7.01
N LEU A 205 21.78 -23.46 7.16
CA LEU A 205 20.86 -22.43 6.68
C LEU A 205 20.31 -21.56 7.84
N ASP A 206 20.28 -22.10 9.06
CA ASP A 206 19.81 -21.40 10.25
C ASP A 206 20.73 -20.19 10.55
N GLY A 207 20.22 -18.97 10.33
CA GLY A 207 20.97 -17.72 10.52
C GLY A 207 21.83 -17.27 9.33
N ALA A 208 21.77 -17.98 8.19
CA ALA A 208 22.46 -17.55 6.97
C ALA A 208 21.88 -16.22 6.42
N PRO A 209 22.71 -15.25 6.00
CA PRO A 209 22.25 -14.05 5.31
C PRO A 209 21.34 -14.41 4.13
N THR A 210 20.16 -13.80 4.09
CA THR A 210 19.12 -14.10 3.09
C THR A 210 18.74 -12.83 2.35
N PHE A 211 18.79 -12.86 1.02
CA PHE A 211 18.26 -11.82 0.14
C PHE A 211 16.99 -12.34 -0.54
N THR A 212 15.94 -11.53 -0.63
CA THR A 212 14.73 -11.88 -1.36
C THR A 212 14.68 -11.13 -2.68
N LEU A 213 14.88 -11.84 -3.79
CA LEU A 213 14.85 -11.30 -5.14
C LEU A 213 13.43 -10.95 -5.55
N GLY A 214 13.16 -9.64 -5.61
CA GLY A 214 11.85 -9.08 -5.96
C GLY A 214 11.67 -8.73 -7.43
N THR A 215 10.63 -7.95 -7.70
CA THR A 215 10.37 -7.29 -8.99
C THR A 215 11.55 -6.39 -9.39
N ILE A 216 11.63 -5.98 -10.66
CA ILE A 216 12.67 -5.03 -11.09
C ILE A 216 12.26 -3.59 -10.71
N PRO A 217 13.22 -2.65 -10.55
CA PRO A 217 12.92 -1.22 -10.39
C PRO A 217 12.11 -0.65 -11.57
N ILE A 218 11.49 0.51 -11.37
CA ILE A 218 10.67 1.17 -12.41
C ILE A 218 11.50 1.50 -13.66
N ASP A 219 12.68 2.10 -13.50
CA ASP A 219 13.56 2.45 -14.63
C ASP A 219 13.99 1.21 -15.41
N ALA A 220 14.39 0.15 -14.69
CA ALA A 220 14.73 -1.13 -15.28
C ALA A 220 13.53 -1.78 -16.01
N SER A 221 12.30 -1.55 -15.54
CA SER A 221 11.08 -2.00 -16.24
C SER A 221 10.88 -1.25 -17.55
N ILE A 222 11.09 0.07 -17.54
CA ILE A 222 10.97 0.91 -18.74
C ILE A 222 12.06 0.53 -19.74
N SER A 223 13.32 0.44 -19.32
CA SER A 223 14.42 -0.03 -20.18
C SER A 223 14.17 -1.42 -20.74
N MET A 224 13.62 -2.36 -19.94
CA MET A 224 13.27 -3.70 -20.40
C MET A 224 12.19 -3.68 -21.50
N ILE A 225 11.27 -2.71 -21.50
CA ILE A 225 10.24 -2.54 -22.53
C ILE A 225 10.82 -1.87 -23.79
N THR A 226 11.69 -0.87 -23.63
CA THR A 226 12.11 0.03 -24.73
C THR A 226 13.43 -0.35 -25.39
N GLU A 227 14.48 -0.71 -24.64
CA GLU A 227 15.82 -0.93 -25.19
C GLU A 227 15.88 -2.07 -26.23
N PRO A 228 15.24 -3.24 -26.04
CA PRO A 228 15.31 -4.34 -27.01
C PRO A 228 14.61 -4.05 -28.34
N VAL A 229 13.80 -2.99 -28.39
CA VAL A 229 12.95 -2.64 -29.55
C VAL A 229 13.19 -1.20 -30.05
N LYS A 230 14.20 -0.48 -29.53
CA LYS A 230 14.40 0.96 -29.80
C LYS A 230 14.66 1.33 -31.26
N ASP A 231 15.02 0.37 -32.10
CA ASP A 231 15.21 0.56 -33.55
C ASP A 231 13.97 0.15 -34.37
N ALA A 232 12.94 -0.44 -33.73
CA ALA A 232 11.75 -0.99 -34.35
C ALA A 232 10.43 -0.37 -33.88
N LEU A 233 10.34 0.07 -32.61
CA LEU A 233 9.13 0.63 -32.00
C LEU A 233 9.38 1.99 -31.33
N ARG A 234 8.33 2.81 -31.30
CA ARG A 234 8.14 3.97 -30.43
C ARG A 234 6.89 3.74 -29.57
N PHE A 235 6.77 4.46 -28.47
CA PHE A 235 5.65 4.34 -27.53
C PHE A 235 5.08 5.72 -27.23
N ASP A 236 3.75 5.81 -27.13
CA ASP A 236 3.07 6.99 -26.59
C ASP A 236 3.46 7.24 -25.13
N TYR A 237 3.34 8.51 -24.72
CA TYR A 237 3.57 8.94 -23.34
C TYR A 237 2.71 8.13 -22.36
N GLY A 238 3.31 7.69 -21.25
CA GLY A 238 2.63 6.89 -20.22
C GLY A 238 2.40 5.41 -20.56
N ILE A 239 2.42 4.96 -21.82
CA ILE A 239 2.15 3.56 -22.18
C ILE A 239 3.19 2.60 -21.57
N THR A 240 4.47 2.95 -21.63
CA THR A 240 5.55 2.14 -21.02
C THR A 240 5.36 1.98 -19.51
N LYS A 241 4.97 3.06 -18.82
CA LYS A 241 4.63 3.06 -17.38
C LYS A 241 3.41 2.18 -17.11
N ARG A 242 2.34 2.28 -17.91
CA ARG A 242 1.12 1.48 -17.78
C ARG A 242 1.37 -0.02 -18.01
N ILE A 243 2.22 -0.37 -18.97
CA ILE A 243 2.73 -1.74 -19.17
C ILE A 243 3.52 -2.20 -17.94
N ALA A 244 4.38 -1.34 -17.38
CA ALA A 244 5.16 -1.67 -16.19
C ALA A 244 4.26 -1.94 -14.96
N GLU A 245 3.28 -1.08 -14.72
CA GLU A 245 2.36 -1.12 -13.57
C GLU A 245 1.41 -2.33 -13.61
N ILE A 246 0.75 -2.61 -14.74
CA ILE A 246 -0.19 -3.74 -14.85
C ILE A 246 0.50 -5.10 -14.71
N ASN A 247 1.75 -5.19 -15.17
CA ASN A 247 2.61 -6.36 -14.97
C ASN A 247 3.35 -6.31 -13.61
N SER A 248 3.08 -5.30 -12.78
CA SER A 248 3.64 -5.08 -11.44
C SER A 248 5.17 -5.18 -11.40
N HIS A 249 5.84 -4.65 -12.41
CA HIS A 249 7.30 -4.70 -12.58
C HIS A 249 7.89 -6.12 -12.51
N HIS A 250 7.10 -7.16 -12.81
CA HIS A 250 7.51 -8.55 -12.72
C HIS A 250 8.11 -9.02 -14.07
N PRO A 251 9.41 -9.38 -14.16
CA PRO A 251 10.10 -9.59 -15.44
C PRO A 251 9.41 -10.59 -16.38
N ASN A 252 8.89 -11.71 -15.87
CA ASN A 252 8.20 -12.68 -16.72
C ASN A 252 6.90 -12.13 -17.37
N TYR A 253 6.13 -11.32 -16.66
CA TYR A 253 4.88 -10.78 -17.18
C TYR A 253 5.15 -9.58 -18.11
N LEU A 254 6.18 -8.79 -17.83
CA LEU A 254 6.73 -7.81 -18.79
C LEU A 254 7.20 -8.49 -20.09
N CYS A 255 7.98 -9.58 -20.00
CA CYS A 255 8.35 -10.40 -21.15
C CYS A 255 7.12 -10.92 -21.91
N LEU A 256 6.09 -11.41 -21.21
CA LEU A 256 4.86 -11.90 -21.83
C LEU A 256 4.13 -10.77 -22.58
N PHE A 257 4.00 -9.61 -21.95
CA PHE A 257 3.31 -8.46 -22.54
C PHE A 257 4.03 -7.96 -23.79
N CYS A 258 5.34 -7.76 -23.70
CA CYS A 258 6.13 -7.29 -24.84
C CYS A 258 6.26 -8.36 -25.94
N TYR A 259 6.25 -9.64 -25.58
CA TYR A 259 6.21 -10.75 -26.54
C TYR A 259 4.93 -10.73 -27.37
N VAL A 260 3.75 -10.63 -26.73
CA VAL A 260 2.47 -10.56 -27.43
C VAL A 260 2.37 -9.28 -28.26
N LEU A 261 2.70 -8.12 -27.68
CA LEU A 261 2.69 -6.82 -28.36
C LEU A 261 3.45 -6.85 -29.70
N LEU A 262 4.68 -7.38 -29.71
CA LEU A 262 5.48 -7.48 -30.93
C LEU A 262 4.92 -8.44 -31.96
N ASN A 263 4.32 -9.56 -31.53
CA ASN A 263 3.77 -10.56 -32.45
C ASN A 263 2.49 -10.08 -33.15
N ARG A 264 1.79 -9.07 -32.59
CA ARG A 264 0.60 -8.45 -33.19
C ARG A 264 0.90 -7.58 -34.43
N GLN A 265 2.17 -7.38 -34.80
CA GLN A 265 2.60 -6.50 -35.90
C GLN A 265 2.04 -5.07 -35.78
N VAL A 266 2.42 -4.38 -34.69
CA VAL A 266 2.09 -2.96 -34.44
C VAL A 266 2.24 -2.13 -35.72
N HIS A 267 1.13 -1.57 -36.20
CA HIS A 267 1.12 -0.79 -37.44
C HIS A 267 1.97 0.49 -37.27
N ASP A 268 2.68 0.86 -38.33
CA ASP A 268 3.54 2.05 -38.42
C ASP A 268 4.66 2.19 -37.36
N GLY A 269 4.91 1.16 -36.55
CA GLY A 269 5.99 1.13 -35.56
C GLY A 269 5.75 1.98 -34.32
N TRP A 270 4.50 2.36 -34.05
CA TRP A 270 4.12 3.26 -32.96
C TRP A 270 3.06 2.63 -32.04
N VAL A 271 3.44 2.35 -30.79
CA VAL A 271 2.58 1.71 -29.79
C VAL A 271 1.75 2.77 -29.06
N ASN A 272 0.43 2.72 -29.25
CA ASN A 272 -0.53 3.62 -28.62
C ASN A 272 -1.43 2.90 -27.59
N GLN A 273 -2.39 3.63 -27.01
CA GLN A 273 -3.35 3.10 -26.04
C GLN A 273 -4.22 1.94 -26.59
N GLN A 274 -4.62 1.98 -27.86
CA GLN A 274 -5.41 0.92 -28.49
C GLN A 274 -4.58 -0.37 -28.66
N ASP A 275 -3.28 -0.27 -28.95
CA ASP A 275 -2.38 -1.43 -29.00
C ASP A 275 -2.17 -2.05 -27.61
N PHE A 276 -2.06 -1.21 -26.57
CA PHE A 276 -2.01 -1.65 -25.18
C PHE A 276 -3.28 -2.43 -24.79
N ASP A 277 -4.46 -1.87 -25.02
CA ASP A 277 -5.73 -2.50 -24.64
C ASP A 277 -5.97 -3.81 -25.42
N ASN A 278 -5.67 -3.81 -26.71
CA ASN A 278 -5.74 -5.00 -27.55
C ASN A 278 -4.78 -6.12 -27.10
N THR A 279 -3.54 -5.74 -26.74
CA THR A 279 -2.53 -6.68 -26.23
C THR A 279 -2.95 -7.25 -24.88
N LEU A 280 -3.48 -6.40 -23.99
CA LEU A 280 -3.99 -6.82 -22.70
C LEU A 280 -5.12 -7.84 -22.87
N LEU A 281 -6.11 -7.57 -23.73
CA LEU A 281 -7.22 -8.50 -24.00
C LEU A 281 -6.72 -9.87 -24.51
N GLU A 282 -5.79 -9.90 -25.48
CA GLU A 282 -5.20 -11.15 -25.99
C GLU A 282 -4.45 -11.95 -24.91
N ILE A 283 -3.72 -11.26 -24.02
CA ILE A 283 -3.02 -11.88 -22.88
C ILE A 283 -4.03 -12.48 -21.90
N LEU A 284 -5.12 -11.77 -21.61
CA LEU A 284 -6.14 -12.24 -20.66
C LEU A 284 -6.92 -13.44 -21.21
N ASP A 285 -7.28 -13.45 -22.50
CA ASP A 285 -7.91 -14.60 -23.17
C ASP A 285 -6.96 -15.81 -23.32
N SER A 286 -5.64 -15.59 -23.23
CA SER A 286 -4.63 -16.63 -23.34
C SER A 286 -4.46 -17.47 -22.05
N PRO A 287 -4.05 -18.75 -22.16
CA PRO A 287 -3.82 -19.60 -20.99
C PRO A 287 -2.54 -19.21 -20.22
N ILE A 288 -2.67 -18.30 -19.24
CA ILE A 288 -1.57 -17.96 -18.32
C ILE A 288 -1.46 -19.04 -17.22
N GLU A 289 -0.62 -20.04 -17.47
CA GLU A 289 -0.49 -21.23 -16.61
C GLU A 289 -0.21 -20.92 -15.12
N PRO A 290 0.67 -19.96 -14.73
CA PRO A 290 0.85 -19.60 -13.31
C PRO A 290 -0.42 -19.10 -12.61
N PHE A 291 -1.29 -18.39 -13.34
CA PHE A 291 -2.56 -17.89 -12.80
C PHE A 291 -3.56 -19.04 -12.62
N ARG A 292 -3.63 -19.96 -13.61
CA ARG A 292 -4.43 -21.19 -13.51
C ARG A 292 -3.98 -22.06 -12.34
N GLN A 293 -2.67 -22.29 -12.18
CA GLN A 293 -2.13 -23.04 -11.03
C GLN A 293 -2.44 -22.37 -9.69
N THR A 294 -2.34 -21.04 -9.60
CA THR A 294 -2.67 -20.27 -8.39
C THR A 294 -4.16 -20.39 -8.04
N TRP A 295 -5.03 -20.33 -9.05
CA TRP A 295 -6.47 -20.54 -8.92
C TRP A 295 -6.81 -21.97 -8.51
N ASP A 296 -6.22 -22.96 -9.17
CA ASP A 296 -6.52 -24.37 -8.96
C ASP A 296 -6.06 -24.87 -7.59
N GLN A 297 -4.92 -24.39 -7.10
CA GLN A 297 -4.41 -24.67 -5.75
C GLN A 297 -5.21 -23.96 -4.64
N SER A 298 -5.97 -22.92 -4.97
CA SER A 298 -6.77 -22.18 -3.98
C SER A 298 -8.06 -22.93 -3.67
N ASN A 299 -8.39 -23.03 -2.37
CA ASN A 299 -9.65 -23.62 -1.93
C ASN A 299 -10.85 -22.71 -2.21
N TRP A 300 -12.08 -23.22 -2.09
CA TRP A 300 -13.29 -22.45 -2.43
C TRP A 300 -13.42 -21.10 -1.70
N ALA A 301 -13.04 -21.01 -0.41
CA ALA A 301 -13.07 -19.73 0.31
C ALA A 301 -12.00 -18.76 -0.21
N GLU A 302 -10.77 -19.24 -0.46
CA GLU A 302 -9.72 -18.43 -1.10
C GLU A 302 -10.12 -17.95 -2.51
N ARG A 303 -10.78 -18.80 -3.30
CA ARG A 303 -11.34 -18.43 -4.62
C ARG A 303 -12.42 -17.35 -4.51
N GLY A 304 -13.29 -17.45 -3.48
CA GLY A 304 -14.27 -16.43 -3.17
C GLY A 304 -13.62 -15.08 -2.83
N VAL A 305 -12.59 -15.10 -1.98
CA VAL A 305 -11.80 -13.90 -1.62
C VAL A 305 -11.09 -13.31 -2.85
N LEU A 306 -10.37 -14.11 -3.63
CA LEU A 306 -9.68 -13.65 -4.85
C LEU A 306 -10.65 -13.05 -5.88
N SER A 307 -11.77 -13.71 -6.14
CA SER A 307 -12.79 -13.22 -7.07
C SER A 307 -13.45 -11.93 -6.57
N GLY A 308 -13.76 -11.85 -5.27
CA GLY A 308 -14.31 -10.64 -4.65
C GLY A 308 -13.34 -9.45 -4.70
N MET A 309 -12.09 -9.65 -4.27
CA MET A 309 -11.02 -8.63 -4.37
C MET A 309 -10.81 -8.16 -5.81
N ALA A 310 -10.91 -9.06 -6.78
CA ALA A 310 -10.85 -8.70 -8.19
C ALA A 310 -12.06 -7.84 -8.60
N ALA A 311 -13.27 -8.20 -8.19
CA ALA A 311 -14.49 -7.50 -8.56
C ALA A 311 -14.70 -6.12 -7.88
N ILE A 312 -13.99 -5.81 -6.80
CA ILE A 312 -13.98 -4.45 -6.22
C ILE A 312 -13.41 -3.47 -7.27
N GLN A 313 -14.24 -2.53 -7.71
CA GLN A 313 -13.92 -1.44 -8.65
C GLN A 313 -13.22 -0.28 -7.93
N GLY A 314 -12.62 0.65 -8.68
CA GLY A 314 -11.93 1.85 -8.16
C GLY A 314 -10.61 1.61 -7.41
N ALA A 315 -10.46 0.49 -6.70
CA ALA A 315 -9.32 0.19 -5.85
C ALA A 315 -8.07 -0.26 -6.63
N HIS A 316 -7.37 0.64 -7.33
CA HIS A 316 -6.06 0.35 -7.95
C HIS A 316 -4.90 0.26 -6.93
N GLY A 317 -5.19 0.34 -5.63
CA GLY A 317 -4.25 0.28 -4.52
C GLY A 317 -4.54 -0.86 -3.53
N PRO A 318 -4.08 -0.73 -2.27
CA PRO A 318 -4.38 -1.68 -1.19
C PRO A 318 -5.89 -1.70 -0.88
N ILE A 319 -6.45 -2.89 -0.67
CA ILE A 319 -7.84 -3.13 -0.27
C ILE A 319 -7.86 -3.64 1.19
N THR A 320 -8.66 -3.04 2.07
CA THR A 320 -8.73 -3.47 3.47
C THR A 320 -9.46 -4.82 3.61
N ASN A 321 -9.11 -5.61 4.63
CA ASN A 321 -9.87 -6.83 4.96
C ASN A 321 -11.36 -6.56 5.19
N GLN A 322 -11.71 -5.37 5.70
CA GLN A 322 -13.10 -4.97 5.92
C GLN A 322 -13.84 -4.68 4.62
N GLU A 323 -13.24 -3.93 3.67
CA GLU A 323 -13.83 -3.73 2.34
C GLU A 323 -14.11 -5.08 1.67
N ILE A 324 -13.16 -6.01 1.77
CA ILE A 324 -13.28 -7.38 1.25
C ILE A 324 -14.44 -8.11 1.95
N ILE A 325 -14.48 -8.13 3.28
CA ILE A 325 -15.56 -8.77 4.05
C ILE A 325 -16.93 -8.15 3.72
N ARG A 326 -17.05 -6.81 3.72
CA ARG A 326 -18.27 -6.08 3.39
C ARG A 326 -18.74 -6.42 1.97
N PHE A 327 -17.84 -6.40 0.99
CA PHE A 327 -18.16 -6.76 -0.40
C PHE A 327 -18.64 -8.20 -0.52
N LEU A 328 -17.93 -9.15 0.07
CA LEU A 328 -18.29 -10.57 0.03
C LEU A 328 -19.63 -10.84 0.73
N GLN A 329 -19.90 -10.21 1.88
CA GLN A 329 -21.17 -10.35 2.61
C GLN A 329 -22.37 -9.75 1.88
N ARG A 330 -22.18 -8.65 1.13
CA ARG A 330 -23.22 -8.11 0.21
C ARG A 330 -23.57 -9.12 -0.90
N GLN A 331 -22.62 -9.97 -1.31
CA GLN A 331 -22.82 -11.00 -2.35
C GLN A 331 -23.35 -12.33 -1.79
N ASN A 332 -22.94 -12.73 -0.59
CA ASN A 332 -23.46 -13.89 0.13
C ASN A 332 -23.43 -13.63 1.66
N PRO A 333 -24.59 -13.48 2.33
CA PRO A 333 -24.66 -13.26 3.78
C PRO A 333 -24.10 -14.38 4.66
N GLU A 334 -23.86 -15.59 4.12
CA GLU A 334 -23.22 -16.69 4.86
C GLU A 334 -21.70 -16.51 5.04
N VAL A 335 -21.09 -15.50 4.39
CA VAL A 335 -19.64 -15.21 4.49
C VAL A 335 -19.23 -14.91 5.93
N LEU A 336 -18.27 -15.70 6.43
CA LEU A 336 -17.74 -15.60 7.79
C LEU A 336 -16.40 -14.82 7.82
N PRO A 337 -16.30 -13.69 8.56
CA PRO A 337 -15.08 -12.87 8.61
C PRO A 337 -13.81 -13.66 8.97
N ASP A 338 -13.85 -14.51 9.99
CA ASP A 338 -12.73 -15.37 10.41
C ASP A 338 -12.17 -16.22 9.25
N VAL A 339 -13.05 -16.73 8.38
CA VAL A 339 -12.66 -17.55 7.22
C VAL A 339 -12.03 -16.68 6.14
N VAL A 340 -12.56 -15.49 5.89
CA VAL A 340 -11.97 -14.51 4.96
C VAL A 340 -10.56 -14.10 5.42
N LEU A 341 -10.38 -13.78 6.69
CA LEU A 341 -9.07 -13.43 7.27
C LEU A 341 -8.06 -14.58 7.16
N GLN A 342 -8.49 -15.83 7.43
CA GLN A 342 -7.64 -17.01 7.24
C GLN A 342 -7.27 -17.21 5.76
N SER A 343 -8.20 -17.01 4.83
CA SER A 343 -7.93 -17.06 3.39
C SER A 343 -6.95 -15.96 2.95
N LEU A 344 -7.10 -14.73 3.43
CA LEU A 344 -6.17 -13.62 3.15
C LEU A 344 -4.75 -13.95 3.64
N GLN A 345 -4.61 -14.46 4.87
CA GLN A 345 -3.32 -14.88 5.40
C GLN A 345 -2.70 -16.04 4.59
N SER A 346 -3.50 -17.04 4.20
CA SER A 346 -3.04 -18.16 3.35
C SER A 346 -2.62 -17.71 1.95
N LEU A 347 -3.25 -16.68 1.40
CA LEU A 347 -2.88 -16.07 0.12
C LEU A 347 -1.60 -15.24 0.22
N VAL A 348 -1.39 -14.53 1.34
CA VAL A 348 -0.12 -13.83 1.65
C VAL A 348 1.04 -14.81 1.87
N ASP A 349 0.83 -15.88 2.65
CA ASP A 349 1.86 -16.91 2.89
C ASP A 349 2.26 -17.70 1.62
N ARG A 350 1.46 -17.59 0.55
CA ARG A 350 1.74 -18.14 -0.80
C ARG A 350 2.23 -17.08 -1.82
N GLY A 351 2.45 -15.83 -1.39
CA GLY A 351 2.88 -14.74 -2.28
C GLY A 351 1.86 -14.35 -3.36
N VAL A 352 0.57 -14.67 -3.18
CA VAL A 352 -0.50 -14.28 -4.12
C VAL A 352 -0.95 -12.84 -3.86
N LEU A 353 -0.97 -12.47 -2.58
CA LEU A 353 -1.29 -11.14 -2.08
C LEU A 353 -0.10 -10.56 -1.31
N VAL A 354 0.03 -9.23 -1.33
CA VAL A 354 1.02 -8.48 -0.56
C VAL A 354 0.29 -7.69 0.53
N PRO A 355 0.62 -7.87 1.82
CA PRO A 355 0.14 -6.99 2.88
C PRO A 355 0.85 -5.64 2.76
N MET A 356 0.08 -4.56 2.84
CA MET A 356 0.52 -3.17 2.72
C MET A 356 0.44 -2.42 4.06
N GLY A 357 0.25 -3.17 5.15
CA GLY A 357 -0.01 -2.71 6.51
C GLY A 357 -0.61 -3.86 7.33
N ALA A 358 -1.21 -3.56 8.47
CA ALA A 358 -1.85 -4.57 9.32
C ALA A 358 -3.14 -5.17 8.70
N ILE A 359 -3.89 -4.39 7.93
CA ILE A 359 -5.24 -4.75 7.45
C ILE A 359 -5.44 -4.68 5.93
N SER A 360 -4.48 -4.16 5.16
CA SER A 360 -4.66 -3.87 3.72
C SER A 360 -3.83 -4.79 2.84
N TYR A 361 -4.41 -5.23 1.72
CA TYR A 361 -3.87 -6.25 0.82
C TYR A 361 -3.97 -5.78 -0.64
N ARG A 362 -2.92 -6.03 -1.44
CA ARG A 362 -2.99 -5.91 -2.91
C ARG A 362 -2.59 -7.21 -3.57
N PHE A 363 -2.91 -7.36 -4.86
CA PHE A 363 -2.38 -8.46 -5.65
C PHE A 363 -0.87 -8.32 -5.82
N GLN A 364 -0.13 -9.42 -5.74
CA GLN A 364 1.31 -9.43 -6.03
C GLN A 364 1.60 -9.16 -7.50
N VAL A 365 0.64 -9.49 -8.38
CA VAL A 365 0.68 -9.25 -9.82
C VAL A 365 -0.69 -8.74 -10.24
N GLU A 366 -0.80 -7.46 -10.60
CA GLU A 366 -2.08 -6.82 -10.92
C GLU A 366 -2.74 -7.44 -12.17
N LEU A 367 -1.95 -7.91 -13.15
CA LEU A 367 -2.45 -8.70 -14.28
C LEU A 367 -3.24 -9.95 -13.85
N PHE A 368 -2.94 -10.56 -12.70
CA PHE A 368 -3.74 -11.68 -12.17
C PHE A 368 -5.14 -11.23 -11.75
N ARG A 369 -5.27 -10.02 -11.22
CA ARG A 369 -6.57 -9.42 -10.88
C ARG A 369 -7.41 -9.17 -12.12
N TYR A 370 -6.81 -8.62 -13.18
CA TYR A 370 -7.49 -8.46 -14.47
C TYR A 370 -7.94 -9.81 -15.04
N TRP A 371 -7.09 -10.83 -14.95
CA TRP A 371 -7.46 -12.20 -15.34
C TRP A 371 -8.64 -12.74 -14.53
N LEU A 372 -8.64 -12.55 -13.20
CA LEU A 372 -9.75 -12.93 -12.33
C LEU A 372 -11.05 -12.19 -12.67
N ARG A 373 -11.01 -10.88 -12.96
CA ARG A 373 -12.20 -10.10 -13.39
C ARG A 373 -12.85 -10.69 -14.64
N GLN A 374 -12.06 -11.16 -15.60
CA GLN A 374 -12.55 -11.73 -16.87
C GLN A 374 -13.01 -13.19 -16.75
N HIS A 375 -12.42 -13.98 -15.84
CA HIS A 375 -12.65 -15.43 -15.75
C HIS A 375 -13.54 -15.87 -14.59
N THR A 376 -13.87 -14.98 -13.66
CA THR A 376 -14.57 -15.34 -12.41
C THR A 376 -15.79 -14.46 -12.15
N ASN A 377 -16.74 -14.98 -11.36
CA ASN A 377 -17.90 -14.24 -10.90
C ASN A 377 -18.06 -14.47 -9.38
N PRO A 378 -17.93 -13.45 -8.53
CA PRO A 378 -17.88 -13.63 -7.08
C PRO A 378 -19.13 -14.32 -6.55
N SER A 379 -20.31 -13.87 -6.95
CA SER A 379 -21.60 -14.36 -6.46
C SER A 379 -21.78 -15.86 -6.74
N LYS A 380 -21.38 -16.34 -7.93
CA LYS A 380 -21.38 -17.77 -8.26
C LYS A 380 -20.41 -18.57 -7.39
N ILE A 381 -19.17 -18.09 -7.23
CA ILE A 381 -18.13 -18.80 -6.48
C ILE A 381 -18.47 -18.87 -4.99
N LEU A 382 -19.01 -17.78 -4.42
CA LEU A 382 -19.41 -17.72 -3.01
C LEU A 382 -20.58 -18.66 -2.68
N GLY A 383 -21.39 -19.06 -3.67
CA GLY A 383 -22.43 -20.08 -3.53
C GLY A 383 -21.89 -21.51 -3.43
N GLU A 384 -20.68 -21.78 -3.92
CA GLU A 384 -20.01 -23.09 -3.84
C GLU A 384 -19.22 -23.27 -2.52
N VAL A 385 -19.08 -22.20 -1.72
CA VAL A 385 -18.33 -22.24 -0.45
C VAL A 385 -19.18 -22.84 0.67
N ASN A 386 -18.75 -23.99 1.20
CA ASN A 386 -19.34 -24.53 2.43
C ASN A 386 -18.76 -23.81 3.67
N TRP A 387 -19.34 -22.67 4.03
CA TRP A 387 -18.91 -21.81 5.13
C TRP A 387 -18.86 -22.53 6.49
N GLY A 388 -19.85 -23.38 6.77
CA GLY A 388 -19.88 -24.19 8.00
C GLY A 388 -18.70 -25.16 8.12
N ARG A 389 -18.31 -25.82 7.02
CA ARG A 389 -17.14 -26.71 6.98
C ARG A 389 -15.83 -25.92 7.07
N ALA A 390 -15.73 -24.77 6.41
CA ALA A 390 -14.55 -23.90 6.51
C ALA A 390 -14.34 -23.41 7.96
N ALA A 391 -15.40 -22.95 8.63
CA ALA A 391 -15.35 -22.58 10.04
C ALA A 391 -15.00 -23.76 10.97
N ALA A 392 -15.44 -24.98 10.67
CA ALA A 392 -15.05 -26.16 11.43
C ALA A 392 -13.55 -26.49 11.27
N GLN A 393 -12.98 -26.32 10.07
CA GLN A 393 -11.54 -26.47 9.82
C GLN A 393 -10.72 -25.37 10.53
N LEU A 394 -11.21 -24.14 10.57
CA LEU A 394 -10.61 -23.03 11.31
C LEU A 394 -10.59 -23.31 12.83
N ARG A 395 -11.70 -23.82 13.39
CA ARG A 395 -11.77 -24.23 14.81
C ARG A 395 -10.83 -25.39 15.13
N ALA A 396 -10.67 -26.35 14.22
CA ALA A 396 -9.78 -27.50 14.40
C ALA A 396 -8.28 -27.18 14.19
N SER A 397 -7.94 -26.00 13.66
CA SER A 397 -6.56 -25.56 13.42
C SER A 397 -6.04 -24.51 14.42
N ARG A 398 -6.90 -24.01 15.33
CA ARG A 398 -6.44 -23.24 16.50
C ARG A 398 -5.73 -24.18 17.49
N PRO A 399 -4.51 -23.84 17.98
CA PRO A 399 -3.89 -24.58 19.09
C PRO A 399 -4.79 -24.54 20.33
N ASP A 400 -4.87 -25.65 21.08
CA ASP A 400 -5.67 -25.76 22.30
C ASP A 400 -5.14 -24.83 23.42
N ASN A 401 -5.62 -23.59 23.41
CA ASN A 401 -5.75 -22.72 24.56
C ASN A 401 -7.10 -21.99 24.40
N PHE A 402 -7.89 -21.95 25.48
CA PHE A 402 -9.29 -21.47 25.51
C PHE A 402 -10.35 -22.41 24.90
N THR A 403 -10.44 -23.64 25.41
CA THR A 403 -11.73 -24.37 25.46
C THR A 403 -12.35 -24.28 26.86
N THR A 404 -13.18 -23.26 27.09
CA THR A 404 -14.07 -23.22 28.27
C THR A 404 -15.20 -24.25 28.10
N ARG A 405 -14.99 -25.48 28.58
CA ARG A 405 -16.08 -26.44 28.74
C ARG A 405 -17.03 -25.97 29.85
N PRO A 406 -18.37 -26.06 29.69
CA PRO A 406 -19.30 -25.84 30.78
C PRO A 406 -19.15 -26.96 31.82
N ILE A 407 -19.08 -26.58 33.11
CA ILE A 407 -18.93 -27.50 34.24
C ILE A 407 -20.31 -27.85 34.80
N SER A 408 -20.67 -29.15 34.78
CA SER A 408 -21.74 -29.68 35.63
C SER A 408 -21.20 -29.99 37.04
N PRO A 409 -21.95 -29.72 38.12
CA PRO A 409 -21.46 -29.88 39.49
C PRO A 409 -21.57 -31.32 40.03
N GLY A 410 -20.47 -31.85 40.57
CA GLY A 410 -20.42 -33.12 41.28
C GLY A 410 -19.02 -33.40 41.85
N ALA A 411 -18.90 -33.48 43.18
CA ALA A 411 -17.64 -33.62 43.92
C ALA A 411 -17.30 -35.11 44.22
N PRO A 412 -16.24 -35.48 45.00
CA PRO A 412 -15.07 -34.72 45.47
C PRO A 412 -13.68 -35.41 45.30
N SER A 413 -12.60 -34.60 45.40
CA SER A 413 -11.23 -34.89 45.92
C SER A 413 -10.51 -36.24 45.72
N LEU A 414 -9.21 -36.20 45.36
CA LEU A 414 -8.10 -36.47 46.32
C LEU A 414 -6.67 -36.27 45.77
N ALA A 415 -5.78 -35.87 46.68
CA ALA A 415 -4.32 -36.07 46.72
C ALA A 415 -3.39 -35.47 45.64
N SER A 416 -2.68 -34.40 46.03
CA SER A 416 -1.38 -33.96 45.49
C SER A 416 -0.29 -34.02 46.57
N PRO A 417 0.97 -34.36 46.23
CA PRO A 417 2.17 -33.81 46.86
C PRO A 417 2.94 -32.92 45.86
N ARG A 418 3.27 -31.64 46.15
CA ARG A 418 4.41 -31.16 46.97
C ARG A 418 5.77 -31.71 46.47
N ARG A 419 6.88 -30.97 46.27
CA ARG A 419 7.37 -29.60 46.63
C ARG A 419 8.70 -29.38 45.84
N GLU A 420 9.39 -28.21 45.70
CA GLU A 420 9.20 -26.80 46.11
C GLU A 420 10.04 -25.85 45.21
N SER A 421 9.44 -24.80 44.63
CA SER A 421 9.73 -23.35 44.84
C SER A 421 10.99 -22.68 44.25
N SER A 422 10.78 -21.65 43.41
CA SER A 422 11.26 -20.28 43.72
C SER A 422 10.49 -19.16 42.99
N ARG A 423 10.15 -18.13 43.76
CA ARG A 423 9.26 -16.96 43.55
C ARG A 423 9.35 -16.19 42.21
N ARG A 424 8.17 -15.87 41.65
CA ARG A 424 7.78 -14.52 41.15
C ARG A 424 6.33 -14.21 41.58
N ILE A 425 5.99 -12.94 41.79
CA ILE A 425 4.68 -12.47 42.30
C ILE A 425 3.80 -12.02 41.12
N PRO A 426 2.55 -12.51 40.96
CA PRO A 426 1.65 -12.07 39.89
C PRO A 426 0.68 -10.96 40.35
N TRP A 427 0.62 -9.87 39.59
CA TRP A 427 -0.23 -8.69 39.84
C TRP A 427 -1.74 -8.94 39.73
N LEU A 428 -2.15 -10.07 39.14
CA LEU A 428 -3.55 -10.42 38.85
C LEU A 428 -4.45 -10.50 40.10
N ALA A 429 -3.89 -10.83 41.28
CA ALA A 429 -4.65 -10.91 42.53
C ALA A 429 -5.14 -9.53 43.03
N VAL A 430 -4.46 -8.45 42.67
CA VAL A 430 -4.84 -7.07 43.05
C VAL A 430 -6.00 -6.58 42.18
N ILE A 431 -5.96 -6.89 40.87
CA ILE A 431 -6.98 -6.51 39.91
C ILE A 431 -8.31 -7.21 40.21
N ALA A 432 -8.27 -8.51 40.55
CA ALA A 432 -9.46 -9.27 40.92
C ALA A 432 -10.15 -8.74 42.19
N ALA A 433 -9.39 -8.23 43.16
CA ALA A 433 -9.94 -7.64 44.38
C ALA A 433 -10.67 -6.32 44.13
N LEU A 434 -10.15 -5.48 43.22
CA LEU A 434 -10.80 -4.21 42.84
C LEU A 434 -12.09 -4.44 42.05
N PHE A 435 -12.13 -5.44 41.17
CA PHE A 435 -13.33 -5.76 40.39
C PHE A 435 -14.50 -6.26 41.25
N ILE A 436 -14.21 -7.02 42.32
CA ILE A 436 -15.24 -7.51 43.25
C ILE A 436 -15.85 -6.37 44.09
N VAL A 437 -15.09 -5.31 44.38
CA VAL A 437 -15.62 -4.10 45.04
C VAL A 437 -16.50 -3.27 44.09
N ALA A 438 -16.16 -3.19 42.79
CA ALA A 438 -16.95 -2.48 41.80
C ALA A 438 -18.31 -3.15 41.51
N CYS A 439 -18.35 -4.49 41.38
CA CYS A 439 -19.60 -5.20 41.08
C CYS A 439 -20.62 -5.23 42.24
N ALA A 440 -20.25 -4.82 43.46
CA ALA A 440 -21.15 -4.76 44.61
C ALA A 440 -22.09 -3.53 44.61
N LEU A 441 -21.94 -2.59 43.66
CA LEU A 441 -22.65 -1.30 43.66
C LEU A 441 -23.80 -1.18 42.62
N VAL A 442 -24.06 -2.18 41.78
CA VAL A 442 -24.89 -2.00 40.56
C VAL A 442 -26.20 -2.82 40.55
N THR A 443 -26.49 -3.68 41.54
CA THR A 443 -27.67 -4.57 41.53
C THR A 443 -28.62 -4.50 42.74
N GLY A 444 -29.19 -3.30 42.95
CA GLY A 444 -30.64 -3.12 43.22
C GLY A 444 -31.23 -3.32 44.64
N GLY A 445 -32.14 -2.41 45.02
CA GLY A 445 -33.31 -2.77 45.85
C GLY A 445 -33.64 -1.92 47.10
N GLY A 446 -34.34 -0.79 46.91
CA GLY A 446 -35.51 -0.34 47.71
C GLY A 446 -35.46 -0.18 49.25
N LEU A 447 -35.86 1.03 49.70
CA LEU A 447 -36.42 1.37 51.03
C LEU A 447 -35.52 1.21 52.29
N ALA A 448 -34.87 2.31 52.70
CA ALA A 448 -35.23 3.08 53.92
C ALA A 448 -34.18 4.15 54.31
N ALA A 449 -34.64 5.39 54.55
CA ALA A 449 -34.01 6.46 55.37
C ALA A 449 -32.58 6.97 54.99
N ALA A 450 -32.19 8.22 55.26
CA ALA A 450 -32.93 9.47 55.43
C ALA A 450 -31.94 10.66 55.36
N GLN A 451 -32.41 11.80 54.86
CA GLN A 451 -31.91 13.17 55.11
C GLN A 451 -30.44 13.54 54.77
N LEU A 452 -30.32 14.37 53.72
CA LEU A 452 -29.46 15.56 53.51
C LEU A 452 -29.14 15.57 52.01
N LEU A 453 -29.70 16.44 51.16
CA LEU A 453 -29.73 17.91 51.24
C LEU A 453 -31.03 18.49 50.60
N GLY A 454 -31.21 19.81 50.69
CA GLY A 454 -32.46 20.51 50.35
C GLY A 454 -32.82 20.65 48.86
N VAL A 455 -34.12 20.62 48.60
CA VAL A 455 -34.90 20.89 47.36
C VAL A 455 -34.96 22.44 47.16
N PRO A 456 -35.01 23.04 45.93
CA PRO A 456 -36.07 22.75 44.96
C PRO A 456 -35.82 22.81 43.42
N LEU A 457 -36.63 22.01 42.72
CA LEU A 457 -37.04 22.14 41.31
C LEU A 457 -38.24 23.11 41.17
N PRO A 458 -38.43 23.74 39.99
CA PRO A 458 -39.56 23.38 39.10
C PRO A 458 -39.20 23.52 37.59
N LEU A 459 -39.97 23.10 36.56
CA LEU A 459 -41.23 22.35 36.40
C LEU A 459 -41.21 21.64 35.01
N ILE A 460 -42.08 20.65 34.76
CA ILE A 460 -42.30 20.01 33.44
C ILE A 460 -43.67 20.38 32.88
N ALA A 461 -43.76 20.65 31.56
CA ALA A 461 -44.96 20.61 30.71
C ALA A 461 -44.53 20.78 29.23
N GLN A 462 -45.13 20.19 28.19
CA GLN A 462 -46.00 19.00 28.07
C GLN A 462 -46.05 18.64 26.55
N GLU A 463 -46.11 17.35 26.16
CA GLU A 463 -46.29 16.95 24.75
C GLU A 463 -47.71 17.21 24.22
N VAL A 464 -47.85 17.57 22.93
CA VAL A 464 -49.08 17.42 22.15
C VAL A 464 -48.74 16.96 20.72
N ALA A 465 -49.47 15.97 20.22
CA ALA A 465 -49.28 15.31 18.92
C ALA A 465 -50.01 16.04 17.75
N PRO A 466 -49.67 15.76 16.48
CA PRO A 466 -50.18 16.51 15.32
C PRO A 466 -51.44 15.92 14.66
N THR A 467 -52.17 16.75 13.90
CA THR A 467 -53.23 16.33 12.96
C THR A 467 -53.18 17.16 11.65
N PRO A 468 -53.32 16.53 10.46
CA PRO A 468 -53.45 17.19 9.15
C PRO A 468 -54.96 17.28 8.74
N PRO A 469 -55.38 17.52 7.47
CA PRO A 469 -54.70 18.01 6.26
C PRO A 469 -55.42 19.21 5.56
N ALA A 470 -54.88 19.73 4.44
CA ALA A 470 -55.69 20.30 3.34
C ALA A 470 -54.93 20.35 2.00
N THR A 471 -55.58 19.89 0.92
CA THR A 471 -55.14 19.90 -0.49
C THR A 471 -55.91 20.94 -1.31
N VAL A 472 -55.25 21.62 -2.28
CA VAL A 472 -55.91 22.23 -3.47
C VAL A 472 -54.98 22.14 -4.68
N GLU A 473 -55.54 21.86 -5.87
CA GLU A 473 -54.85 21.67 -7.16
C GLU A 473 -54.91 22.90 -8.09
N SER A 474 -54.03 22.92 -9.11
CA SER A 474 -54.22 23.54 -10.45
C SER A 474 -54.27 25.08 -10.53
N ASN A 475 -53.71 25.76 -11.55
CA ASN A 475 -53.61 25.47 -12.99
C ASN A 475 -52.35 26.08 -13.65
N ALA A 476 -52.12 25.73 -14.92
CA ALA A 476 -51.16 26.37 -15.82
C ALA A 476 -51.78 27.54 -16.61
N ASP A 477 -50.96 28.46 -17.15
CA ASP A 477 -50.87 28.71 -18.61
C ASP A 477 -49.88 29.85 -19.01
N GLU A 478 -49.39 29.74 -20.26
CA GLU A 478 -48.85 30.75 -21.21
C GLU A 478 -47.62 31.68 -20.91
N ILE A 479 -46.43 31.21 -21.31
CA ILE A 479 -45.60 31.71 -22.45
C ILE A 479 -45.68 33.22 -22.86
N VAL A 480 -44.68 34.03 -22.44
CA VAL A 480 -43.63 34.73 -23.25
C VAL A 480 -44.06 35.38 -24.61
N PRO A 481 -43.77 36.69 -24.91
CA PRO A 481 -42.38 37.11 -25.15
C PRO A 481 -41.91 38.55 -24.84
N LEU A 482 -40.58 38.68 -24.94
CA LEU A 482 -39.71 39.85 -24.86
C LEU A 482 -40.13 41.07 -25.68
N ILE A 483 -39.70 42.26 -25.21
CA ILE A 483 -39.35 43.40 -26.05
C ILE A 483 -37.98 43.93 -25.58
N ASP A 484 -37.03 44.00 -26.51
CA ASP A 484 -35.72 44.64 -26.31
C ASP A 484 -35.70 46.09 -26.83
N ALA A 485 -34.80 46.87 -26.24
CA ALA A 485 -34.16 48.12 -26.66
C ALA A 485 -34.70 48.93 -27.86
N ASP A 486 -34.91 50.24 -27.65
CA ASP A 486 -34.01 51.26 -28.25
C ASP A 486 -34.25 52.70 -27.71
N GLY A 487 -33.26 53.60 -27.87
CA GLY A 487 -33.61 54.94 -28.38
C GLY A 487 -33.56 56.24 -27.55
N SER A 488 -32.47 56.52 -26.82
CA SER A 488 -31.83 57.88 -26.72
C SER A 488 -32.47 59.10 -25.99
N ALA A 489 -31.57 59.96 -25.51
CA ALA A 489 -31.62 61.44 -25.45
C ALA A 489 -32.25 62.22 -24.26
N THR A 490 -31.38 62.52 -23.27
CA THR A 490 -31.14 63.85 -22.65
C THR A 490 -32.30 64.74 -22.14
N THR A 491 -32.32 65.02 -20.83
CA THR A 491 -32.19 66.39 -20.27
C THR A 491 -31.97 66.38 -18.74
N GLU A 492 -31.10 67.27 -18.26
CA GLU A 492 -30.88 67.70 -16.87
C GLU A 492 -31.27 69.19 -16.76
N PRO A 493 -31.31 69.82 -15.57
CA PRO A 493 -31.55 69.32 -14.21
C PRO A 493 -32.67 70.10 -13.48
N ASP A 494 -33.07 69.69 -12.27
CA ASP A 494 -33.65 70.64 -11.30
C ASP A 494 -33.27 70.27 -9.85
N LEU A 495 -32.96 71.29 -9.05
CA LEU A 495 -32.53 71.21 -7.66
C LEU A 495 -33.34 72.20 -6.82
N THR A 496 -34.37 71.70 -6.12
CA THR A 496 -34.92 72.40 -4.95
C THR A 496 -35.24 71.42 -3.81
N PRO A 497 -34.86 71.73 -2.54
CA PRO A 497 -35.21 70.95 -1.36
C PRO A 497 -36.54 71.40 -0.74
N THR A 498 -36.99 70.71 0.33
CA THR A 498 -38.07 71.05 1.33
C THR A 498 -39.29 70.11 1.25
N PRO A 499 -39.96 69.73 2.37
CA PRO A 499 -39.54 69.59 3.78
C PRO A 499 -39.71 68.15 4.32
N ALA A 500 -39.28 67.90 5.56
CA ALA A 500 -39.56 66.65 6.26
C ALA A 500 -41.06 66.48 6.60
N GLY A 501 -41.67 65.39 6.09
CA GLY A 501 -42.97 64.87 6.51
C GLY A 501 -42.84 63.79 7.59
N PRO A 502 -43.94 63.40 8.27
CA PRO A 502 -43.87 62.55 9.46
C PRO A 502 -43.39 61.13 9.13
N ALA A 503 -42.61 60.56 10.06
CA ALA A 503 -42.05 59.22 9.91
C ALA A 503 -43.16 58.18 9.67
N PRO A 504 -43.10 57.40 8.58
CA PRO A 504 -43.90 56.19 8.48
C PRO A 504 -43.42 55.22 9.56
N THR A 505 -44.37 54.72 10.35
CA THR A 505 -44.14 53.70 11.38
C THR A 505 -43.27 52.58 10.81
N ALA A 506 -42.20 52.22 11.52
CA ALA A 506 -41.37 51.10 11.13
C ALA A 506 -42.20 49.81 11.19
N THR A 507 -42.69 49.37 10.03
CA THR A 507 -42.91 47.94 9.79
C THR A 507 -41.61 47.24 10.19
N PRO A 508 -41.63 46.17 10.99
CA PRO A 508 -40.43 45.41 11.25
C PRO A 508 -39.93 44.86 9.93
N THR A 509 -38.89 45.50 9.38
CA THR A 509 -38.11 44.95 8.28
C THR A 509 -37.61 43.62 8.81
N ALA A 510 -38.15 42.50 8.31
CA ALA A 510 -37.52 41.21 8.49
C ALA A 510 -36.04 41.40 8.13
N PRO A 511 -35.08 41.00 8.98
CA PRO A 511 -33.69 41.33 8.77
C PRO A 511 -33.32 40.95 7.34
N LEU A 512 -32.63 41.85 6.64
CA LEU A 512 -32.08 41.54 5.33
C LEU A 512 -30.96 40.53 5.56
N VAL A 513 -31.35 39.27 5.73
CA VAL A 513 -30.46 38.12 5.75
C VAL A 513 -30.00 37.96 4.31
N VAL A 514 -29.01 38.78 3.94
CA VAL A 514 -28.14 38.52 2.80
C VAL A 514 -27.17 37.42 3.24
N ALA A 515 -27.73 36.26 3.61
CA ALA A 515 -27.02 35.01 3.56
C ALA A 515 -26.88 34.64 2.09
N ARG A 516 -25.96 35.34 1.41
CA ARG A 516 -25.18 34.67 0.39
C ARG A 516 -24.29 33.72 1.16
N THR A 517 -24.77 32.49 1.35
CA THR A 517 -23.92 31.36 1.70
C THR A 517 -22.88 31.28 0.58
N LEU A 518 -21.69 31.82 0.86
CA LEU A 518 -20.57 31.63 -0.03
C LEU A 518 -20.17 30.15 0.08
N PRO A 519 -19.77 29.50 -1.02
CA PRO A 519 -19.14 28.19 -0.92
C PRO A 519 -17.95 28.31 0.04
N SER A 520 -17.96 27.41 1.02
CA SER A 520 -17.16 27.47 2.25
C SER A 520 -16.30 26.23 2.45
N ILE A 521 -16.47 25.20 1.63
CA ILE A 521 -15.66 23.98 1.65
C ILE A 521 -15.23 23.67 0.22
N THR A 522 -13.94 23.43 0.00
CA THR A 522 -13.42 22.82 -1.24
C THR A 522 -13.05 21.37 -0.96
N PHE A 523 -13.14 20.50 -1.95
CA PHE A 523 -12.81 19.07 -1.82
C PHE A 523 -12.50 18.46 -3.19
N MET A 524 -11.88 17.27 -3.23
CA MET A 524 -11.75 16.51 -4.48
C MET A 524 -12.90 15.51 -4.60
N GLY A 525 -13.48 15.39 -5.79
CA GLY A 525 -14.57 14.47 -6.07
C GLY A 525 -14.40 13.74 -7.41
N ARG A 526 -14.89 12.51 -7.51
CA ARG A 526 -14.99 11.77 -8.78
C ARG A 526 -16.23 10.89 -8.84
N ASP A 527 -16.90 10.86 -9.99
CA ASP A 527 -17.84 9.78 -10.28
C ASP A 527 -17.04 8.49 -10.56
N ILE A 528 -17.68 7.32 -10.40
CA ILE A 528 -17.03 5.98 -10.37
C ILE A 528 -16.15 5.64 -11.60
N ASP A 529 -16.33 6.33 -12.75
CA ASP A 529 -15.57 6.14 -13.99
C ASP A 529 -14.85 7.43 -14.50
N GLN A 530 -14.65 8.45 -13.65
CA GLN A 530 -14.07 9.75 -14.03
C GLN A 530 -12.76 10.10 -13.30
N SER A 531 -12.01 11.07 -13.85
CA SER A 531 -10.84 11.68 -13.19
C SER A 531 -11.26 12.48 -11.96
N TRP A 532 -10.39 12.60 -10.96
CA TRP A 532 -10.62 13.55 -9.86
C TRP A 532 -10.74 14.99 -10.38
N LEU A 533 -11.72 15.72 -9.84
CA LEU A 533 -11.94 17.16 -10.05
C LEU A 533 -12.00 17.86 -8.70
N ILE A 534 -11.71 19.17 -8.69
CA ILE A 534 -11.94 20.02 -7.52
C ILE A 534 -13.39 20.50 -7.53
N TYR A 535 -14.07 20.36 -6.40
CA TYR A 535 -15.42 20.83 -6.14
C TYR A 535 -15.43 21.88 -5.03
N VAL A 536 -16.48 22.71 -5.02
CA VAL A 536 -16.82 23.60 -3.91
C VAL A 536 -18.26 23.38 -3.47
N MET A 537 -18.56 23.55 -2.19
CA MET A 537 -19.91 23.47 -1.61
C MET A 537 -20.11 24.46 -0.46
N ASN A 538 -21.35 24.69 -0.06
CA ASN A 538 -21.70 25.44 1.15
C ASN A 538 -21.27 24.68 2.42
N ALA A 539 -21.14 25.39 3.54
CA ALA A 539 -20.70 24.82 4.83
C ALA A 539 -21.61 23.70 5.37
N ASP A 540 -22.87 23.64 4.92
CA ASP A 540 -23.87 22.63 5.28
C ASP A 540 -23.90 21.42 4.33
N GLY A 541 -22.99 21.36 3.34
CA GLY A 541 -22.94 20.33 2.30
C GLY A 541 -23.82 20.59 1.08
N SER A 542 -24.56 21.71 1.03
CA SER A 542 -25.40 22.06 -0.12
C SER A 542 -24.63 22.63 -1.32
N ASP A 543 -25.26 22.57 -2.50
CA ASP A 543 -24.76 23.07 -3.79
C ASP A 543 -23.35 22.60 -4.24
N PRO A 544 -22.97 21.30 -4.10
CA PRO A 544 -21.66 20.79 -4.51
C PRO A 544 -21.46 20.90 -6.03
N THR A 545 -20.53 21.77 -6.44
CA THR A 545 -20.30 22.17 -7.84
C THR A 545 -18.85 21.92 -8.25
N PRO A 546 -18.56 21.20 -9.37
CA PRO A 546 -17.21 21.04 -9.87
C PRO A 546 -16.71 22.37 -10.44
N ILE A 547 -15.46 22.71 -10.14
CA ILE A 547 -14.86 24.00 -10.46
C ILE A 547 -13.57 23.90 -11.29
N SER A 548 -12.85 22.77 -11.22
CA SER A 548 -11.68 22.53 -12.08
C SER A 548 -12.05 21.87 -13.42
N PRO A 549 -11.26 22.07 -14.50
CA PRO A 549 -11.50 21.42 -15.79
C PRO A 549 -11.14 19.93 -15.76
N ALA A 550 -11.95 19.12 -16.43
CA ALA A 550 -11.75 17.67 -16.52
C ALA A 550 -10.45 17.25 -17.24
N GLY A 551 -10.00 16.03 -16.92
CA GLY A 551 -8.77 15.43 -17.47
C GLY A 551 -7.49 15.75 -16.70
N GLY A 552 -7.57 16.49 -15.59
CA GLY A 552 -6.41 16.84 -14.78
C GLY A 552 -6.04 15.87 -13.65
N ASP A 553 -6.93 14.96 -13.23
CA ASP A 553 -6.73 14.11 -12.04
C ASP A 553 -6.40 14.97 -10.80
N ASP A 554 -7.26 15.97 -10.55
CA ASP A 554 -7.02 17.08 -9.64
C ASP A 554 -7.30 16.70 -8.18
N THR A 555 -6.32 16.85 -7.28
CA THR A 555 -6.38 16.30 -5.91
C THR A 555 -5.84 17.27 -4.85
N GLY A 556 -6.28 17.09 -3.60
CA GLY A 556 -5.78 17.85 -2.44
C GLY A 556 -5.93 19.37 -2.54
N PRO A 557 -7.14 19.92 -2.74
CA PRO A 557 -7.36 21.35 -2.81
C PRO A 557 -7.25 22.04 -1.44
N ILE A 558 -6.70 23.25 -1.43
CA ILE A 558 -6.64 24.11 -0.25
C ILE A 558 -6.90 25.58 -0.61
N TRP A 559 -7.69 26.26 0.22
CA TRP A 559 -7.96 27.68 0.08
C TRP A 559 -6.74 28.53 0.46
N SER A 560 -6.59 29.65 -0.25
CA SER A 560 -5.75 30.78 0.17
C SER A 560 -6.36 31.48 1.40
N PRO A 561 -5.55 32.19 2.23
CA PRO A 561 -6.03 32.81 3.47
C PRO A 561 -7.08 33.90 3.29
N ASP A 562 -7.15 34.53 2.11
CA ASP A 562 -8.17 35.52 1.74
C ASP A 562 -9.43 34.87 1.11
N GLY A 563 -9.41 33.55 0.93
CA GLY A 563 -10.47 32.79 0.28
C GLY A 563 -10.69 33.15 -1.20
N GLN A 564 -9.72 33.77 -1.89
CA GLN A 564 -9.89 34.19 -3.30
C GLN A 564 -9.34 33.18 -4.31
N LYS A 565 -8.45 32.29 -3.89
CA LYS A 565 -7.78 31.28 -4.72
C LYS A 565 -7.79 29.90 -4.08
N ILE A 566 -7.66 28.86 -4.91
CA ILE A 566 -7.48 27.47 -4.51
C ILE A 566 -6.17 26.96 -5.12
N ALA A 567 -5.30 26.38 -4.28
CA ALA A 567 -4.14 25.62 -4.72
C ALA A 567 -4.46 24.12 -4.66
N PHE A 568 -3.99 23.33 -5.62
CA PHE A 568 -4.25 21.88 -5.69
C PHE A 568 -3.17 21.18 -6.53
N VAL A 569 -3.13 19.85 -6.48
CA VAL A 569 -2.24 19.02 -7.30
C VAL A 569 -2.97 18.62 -8.58
N SER A 570 -2.34 18.78 -9.74
CA SER A 570 -2.87 18.33 -11.03
C SER A 570 -1.83 17.54 -11.81
N ARG A 571 -2.29 16.62 -12.67
CA ARG A 571 -1.49 15.82 -13.61
C ARG A 571 -1.74 16.17 -15.07
N ARG A 572 -2.41 17.29 -15.34
CA ARG A 572 -2.82 17.68 -16.71
C ARG A 572 -1.67 17.86 -17.70
N ASP A 573 -0.44 18.05 -17.21
CA ASP A 573 0.78 18.19 -18.03
C ASP A 573 1.60 16.88 -18.13
N GLY A 574 1.26 15.84 -17.35
CA GLY A 574 1.86 14.49 -17.39
C GLY A 574 2.43 14.00 -16.05
N ASP A 575 3.00 14.90 -15.27
CA ASP A 575 3.53 14.72 -13.91
C ASP A 575 2.68 15.49 -12.88
N ARG A 576 2.86 15.21 -11.57
CA ARG A 576 2.13 15.94 -10.53
C ARG A 576 2.75 17.31 -10.32
N GLU A 577 1.93 18.34 -10.48
CA GLU A 577 2.35 19.73 -10.37
C GLU A 577 1.36 20.51 -9.51
N ILE A 578 1.85 21.55 -8.83
CA ILE A 578 0.97 22.46 -8.08
C ILE A 578 0.35 23.46 -9.05
N TYR A 579 -0.97 23.50 -9.01
CA TYR A 579 -1.81 24.37 -9.78
C TYR A 579 -2.56 25.32 -8.86
N ILE A 580 -2.73 26.57 -9.30
CA ILE A 580 -3.54 27.58 -8.64
C ILE A 580 -4.62 28.07 -9.62
N MET A 581 -5.84 28.26 -9.10
CA MET A 581 -6.95 28.91 -9.79
C MET A 581 -7.65 29.88 -8.84
N ASP A 582 -8.47 30.78 -9.39
CA ASP A 582 -9.36 31.62 -8.62
C ASP A 582 -10.54 30.83 -8.04
N SER A 583 -11.20 31.41 -7.03
CA SER A 583 -12.34 30.82 -6.29
C SER A 583 -13.58 30.48 -7.14
N ASP A 584 -13.58 30.87 -8.42
CA ASP A 584 -14.61 30.61 -9.43
C ASP A 584 -14.15 29.62 -10.53
N GLY A 585 -12.93 29.06 -10.41
CA GLY A 585 -12.31 28.14 -11.37
C GLY A 585 -11.54 28.81 -12.51
N GLN A 586 -11.49 30.14 -12.57
CA GLN A 586 -10.76 30.86 -13.61
C GLN A 586 -9.26 30.99 -13.31
N ASN A 587 -8.50 31.50 -14.29
CA ASN A 587 -7.06 31.80 -14.17
C ASN A 587 -6.17 30.62 -13.72
N LEU A 588 -6.58 29.41 -14.07
CA LEU A 588 -5.85 28.17 -13.81
C LEU A 588 -4.40 28.21 -14.34
N THR A 589 -3.44 27.95 -13.45
CA THR A 589 -2.01 28.19 -13.69
C THR A 589 -1.13 27.13 -13.01
N ASN A 590 -0.22 26.49 -13.76
CA ASN A 590 0.90 25.71 -13.19
C ASN A 590 1.96 26.67 -12.63
N VAL A 591 2.31 26.50 -11.35
CA VAL A 591 3.27 27.36 -10.63
C VAL A 591 4.59 26.68 -10.26
N THR A 592 4.66 25.34 -10.27
CA THR A 592 5.87 24.60 -9.88
C THR A 592 6.83 24.29 -11.02
N ARG A 593 6.28 23.95 -12.20
CA ARG A 593 6.98 23.75 -13.49
C ARG A 593 8.26 22.92 -13.39
N HIS A 594 8.18 21.72 -12.81
CA HIS A 594 9.34 20.84 -12.66
C HIS A 594 9.04 19.38 -13.02
N PRO A 595 9.95 18.65 -13.72
CA PRO A 595 9.78 17.23 -14.10
C PRO A 595 9.66 16.18 -12.98
N ALA A 596 9.34 16.56 -11.74
CA ALA A 596 9.31 15.67 -10.58
C ALA A 596 8.05 15.97 -9.76
N ASP A 597 7.36 14.90 -9.31
CA ASP A 597 6.08 15.02 -8.62
C ASP A 597 6.16 16.01 -7.42
N ASP A 598 5.32 17.05 -7.48
CA ASP A 598 5.03 17.99 -6.41
C ASP A 598 3.61 17.73 -5.84
N TRP A 599 3.46 17.79 -4.52
CA TRP A 599 2.24 17.34 -3.80
C TRP A 599 2.02 18.16 -2.52
N THR A 600 0.79 18.15 -2.00
CA THR A 600 0.39 18.69 -0.68
C THR A 600 0.73 20.18 -0.52
N PRO A 601 0.10 21.06 -1.31
CA PRO A 601 0.29 22.50 -1.17
C PRO A 601 -0.32 23.02 0.14
N ALA A 602 0.29 24.04 0.74
CA ALA A 602 -0.23 24.75 1.89
C ALA A 602 0.20 26.23 1.91
N TRP A 603 -0.78 27.14 1.99
CA TRP A 603 -0.54 28.58 2.06
C TRP A 603 -0.04 29.02 3.44
N SER A 604 0.88 29.98 3.47
CA SER A 604 1.21 30.70 4.70
C SER A 604 0.02 31.56 5.16
N PRO A 605 -0.17 31.83 6.46
CA PRO A 605 -1.34 32.58 6.95
C PRO A 605 -1.45 34.01 6.42
N ASP A 606 -0.32 34.61 6.02
CA ASP A 606 -0.25 35.94 5.39
C ASP A 606 -0.49 35.92 3.87
N GLY A 607 -0.64 34.73 3.26
CA GLY A 607 -0.83 34.52 1.83
C GLY A 607 0.40 34.78 0.97
N GLN A 608 1.56 35.12 1.55
CA GLN A 608 2.77 35.55 0.82
C GLN A 608 3.63 34.37 0.34
N ARG A 609 3.42 33.16 0.87
CA ARG A 609 4.17 31.96 0.53
C ARG A 609 3.27 30.74 0.37
N LEU A 610 3.73 29.81 -0.46
CA LEU A 610 3.14 28.48 -0.61
C LEU A 610 4.20 27.44 -0.28
N ALA A 611 3.92 26.57 0.68
CA ALA A 611 4.71 25.38 0.97
C ALA A 611 4.16 24.19 0.18
N PHE A 612 5.02 23.25 -0.20
CA PHE A 612 4.63 22.00 -0.85
C PHE A 612 5.70 20.93 -0.62
N SER A 613 5.32 19.66 -0.77
CA SER A 613 6.25 18.54 -0.78
C SER A 613 6.69 18.24 -2.22
N SER A 614 7.95 17.88 -2.42
CA SER A 614 8.49 17.62 -3.75
C SER A 614 9.49 16.48 -3.76
N PHE A 615 9.51 15.72 -4.87
CA PHE A 615 10.49 14.68 -5.14
C PHE A 615 11.71 15.15 -5.96
N ARG A 616 11.89 16.47 -6.16
CA ARG A 616 12.92 17.13 -7.00
C ARG A 616 14.37 16.60 -6.83
N ASN A 617 14.73 16.05 -5.68
CA ASN A 617 16.10 15.61 -5.35
C ASN A 617 16.24 14.09 -5.10
N GLY A 618 15.20 13.29 -5.34
CA GLY A 618 15.20 11.84 -5.10
C GLY A 618 14.73 11.40 -3.70
N SER A 619 14.38 12.34 -2.84
CA SER A 619 13.59 12.14 -1.61
C SER A 619 12.41 13.11 -1.60
N TRP A 620 11.37 12.79 -0.83
CA TRP A 620 10.31 13.76 -0.54
C TRP A 620 10.83 14.79 0.44
N GLU A 621 10.80 16.07 0.07
CA GLU A 621 11.25 17.17 0.92
C GLU A 621 10.28 18.36 0.81
N ILE A 622 10.27 19.21 1.84
CA ILE A 622 9.43 20.42 1.89
C ILE A 622 10.15 21.57 1.19
N TYR A 623 9.45 22.24 0.29
CA TYR A 623 9.87 23.45 -0.40
C TYR A 623 8.86 24.57 -0.13
N ILE A 624 9.31 25.81 -0.30
CA ILE A 624 8.47 27.02 -0.27
C ILE A 624 8.70 27.85 -1.53
N MET A 625 7.68 28.58 -1.97
CA MET A 625 7.76 29.59 -3.04
C MET A 625 7.07 30.88 -2.60
N ASP A 626 7.44 32.00 -3.22
CA ASP A 626 6.84 33.32 -2.99
C ASP A 626 5.61 33.49 -3.90
N THR A 627 4.47 33.92 -3.36
CA THR A 627 3.22 34.06 -4.13
C THR A 627 3.16 35.37 -4.93
N ALA A 628 4.08 36.30 -4.73
CA ALA A 628 4.26 37.46 -5.61
C ALA A 628 4.58 37.04 -7.06
N CYS A 629 5.13 35.83 -7.27
CA CYS A 629 5.35 35.27 -8.60
C CYS A 629 4.04 35.07 -9.40
N LEU A 630 2.88 35.00 -8.75
CA LEU A 630 1.59 34.72 -9.39
C LEU A 630 1.14 35.84 -10.35
N SER A 631 1.74 37.04 -10.28
CA SER A 631 1.53 38.06 -11.32
C SER A 631 2.22 37.74 -12.65
N GLU A 632 3.30 36.96 -12.61
CA GLU A 632 4.09 36.52 -13.77
C GLU A 632 4.49 35.03 -13.59
N PRO A 633 3.54 34.07 -13.72
CA PRO A 633 3.71 32.71 -13.19
C PRO A 633 4.86 31.88 -13.76
N SER A 634 5.43 32.28 -14.89
CA SER A 634 6.68 31.72 -15.43
C SER A 634 7.88 31.93 -14.51
N THR A 635 7.82 32.90 -13.57
CA THR A 635 8.86 33.21 -12.59
C THR A 635 8.74 32.41 -11.28
N CYS A 636 7.59 31.77 -11.02
CA CYS A 636 7.36 31.01 -9.79
C CYS A 636 8.44 29.95 -9.49
N PRO A 637 8.93 29.16 -10.48
CA PRO A 637 9.99 28.18 -10.25
C PRO A 637 11.31 28.77 -9.76
N GLU A 638 11.61 30.04 -10.07
CA GLU A 638 12.82 30.74 -9.62
C GLU A 638 12.73 31.16 -8.14
N SER A 639 11.52 31.24 -7.58
CA SER A 639 11.28 31.56 -6.17
C SER A 639 11.31 30.34 -5.23
N VAL A 640 11.43 29.13 -5.78
CA VAL A 640 11.37 27.87 -5.02
C VAL A 640 12.64 27.68 -4.19
N VAL A 641 12.48 27.53 -2.87
CA VAL A 641 13.54 27.29 -1.89
C VAL A 641 13.24 26.00 -1.12
N GLN A 642 14.24 25.13 -0.99
CA GLN A 642 14.18 23.91 -0.19
C GLN A 642 14.28 24.23 1.31
N VAL A 643 13.40 23.65 2.14
CA VAL A 643 13.38 23.86 3.60
C VAL A 643 13.94 22.65 4.36
N THR A 644 13.55 21.42 3.98
CA THR A 644 14.10 20.17 4.56
C THR A 644 15.02 19.47 3.56
N ASN A 645 16.08 18.81 4.05
CA ASN A 645 17.07 18.15 3.20
C ASN A 645 17.70 16.90 3.85
N ASP A 646 16.98 16.26 4.77
CA ASP A 646 17.51 15.19 5.61
C ASP A 646 17.34 13.78 5.02
N GLY A 647 16.59 13.63 3.92
CA GLY A 647 16.33 12.36 3.25
C GLY A 647 15.31 11.48 3.96
N ASN A 648 14.69 11.94 5.04
CA ASN A 648 13.71 11.16 5.82
C ASN A 648 12.33 11.08 5.15
N GLY A 649 12.12 11.80 4.04
CA GLY A 649 10.83 11.86 3.36
C GLY A 649 9.88 12.76 4.13
N ASN A 650 10.00 14.07 3.97
CA ASN A 650 9.17 15.06 4.65
C ASN A 650 7.97 15.40 3.75
N LEU A 651 6.75 15.24 4.30
CA LEU A 651 5.50 15.30 3.54
C LEU A 651 4.40 16.06 4.32
N SER A 652 3.39 16.54 3.58
CA SER A 652 2.19 17.19 4.12
C SER A 652 2.50 18.43 5.01
N PRO A 653 3.26 19.42 4.52
CA PRO A 653 3.53 20.64 5.28
C PRO A 653 2.25 21.43 5.52
N VAL A 654 2.03 21.88 6.75
CA VAL A 654 1.02 22.87 7.12
C VAL A 654 1.65 23.95 7.99
N TRP A 655 1.24 25.21 7.78
CA TRP A 655 1.73 26.34 8.57
C TRP A 655 1.00 26.43 9.91
N SER A 656 1.71 26.83 10.96
CA SER A 656 1.08 27.30 12.20
C SER A 656 0.31 28.61 11.92
N PRO A 657 -0.78 28.92 12.66
CA PRO A 657 -1.60 30.11 12.40
C PRO A 657 -0.85 31.45 12.55
N ASP A 658 0.23 31.47 13.33
CA ASP A 658 1.11 32.64 13.49
C ASP A 658 2.17 32.77 12.38
N GLY A 659 2.26 31.78 11.48
CA GLY A 659 3.23 31.74 10.39
C GLY A 659 4.68 31.49 10.81
N THR A 660 4.94 31.10 12.07
CA THR A 660 6.31 30.94 12.60
C THR A 660 6.86 29.52 12.50
N ARG A 661 5.99 28.51 12.29
CA ARG A 661 6.34 27.09 12.22
C ARG A 661 5.62 26.34 11.11
N PHE A 662 6.18 25.19 10.78
CA PHE A 662 5.49 24.10 10.08
C PHE A 662 5.12 22.98 11.06
N ALA A 663 4.04 22.25 10.75
CA ALA A 663 3.92 20.83 11.10
C ALA A 663 3.91 20.00 9.80
N PHE A 664 4.43 18.77 9.87
CA PHE A 664 4.56 17.85 8.72
C PHE A 664 4.80 16.43 9.23
N ASN A 665 4.63 15.42 8.37
CA ASN A 665 4.98 14.03 8.71
C ASN A 665 6.36 13.65 8.15
N SER A 666 7.17 12.94 8.93
CA SER A 666 8.56 12.56 8.59
C SER A 666 8.91 11.18 9.15
N LYS A 667 9.91 10.51 8.55
CA LYS A 667 10.47 9.24 9.07
C LYS A 667 11.72 9.39 9.94
N ALA A 668 12.05 10.59 10.41
CA ALA A 668 13.25 10.81 11.21
C ALA A 668 13.35 9.92 12.48
N GLY A 669 12.20 9.48 13.02
CA GLY A 669 12.10 8.55 14.16
C GLY A 669 12.08 7.05 13.80
N GLY A 670 11.99 6.70 12.50
CA GLY A 670 11.89 5.33 11.99
C GLY A 670 10.46 4.90 11.60
N SER A 671 9.45 5.39 12.34
CA SER A 671 8.03 5.42 11.99
C SER A 671 7.68 6.72 11.25
N TRP A 672 6.51 6.78 10.60
CA TRP A 672 5.95 8.08 10.24
C TRP A 672 5.40 8.74 11.51
N ASP A 673 5.98 9.86 11.93
CA ASP A 673 5.50 10.65 13.06
C ASP A 673 5.27 12.11 12.64
N ILE A 674 4.51 12.86 13.43
CA ILE A 674 4.33 14.31 13.24
C ILE A 674 5.51 15.06 13.85
N TYR A 675 6.11 15.94 13.05
CA TYR A 675 7.18 16.85 13.43
C TYR A 675 6.75 18.30 13.27
N THR A 676 7.38 19.19 14.03
CA THR A 676 7.33 20.64 13.81
C THR A 676 8.74 21.20 13.66
N MET A 677 8.86 22.31 12.93
CA MET A 677 10.08 23.10 12.82
C MET A 677 9.74 24.58 12.62
N ALA A 678 10.67 25.47 12.91
CA ALA A 678 10.57 26.87 12.53
C ALA A 678 10.73 27.06 11.00
N ILE A 679 10.23 28.16 10.46
CA ILE A 679 10.23 28.40 9.00
C ILE A 679 11.62 28.48 8.35
N ASP A 680 12.68 28.64 9.14
CA ASP A 680 14.08 28.66 8.72
C ASP A 680 14.75 27.28 8.79
N GLY A 681 13.97 26.22 9.05
CA GLY A 681 14.44 24.84 9.23
C GLY A 681 15.03 24.56 10.61
N SER A 682 15.06 25.55 11.52
CA SER A 682 15.53 25.34 12.89
C SER A 682 14.46 24.73 13.80
N ASP A 683 14.85 24.35 15.03
CA ASP A 683 13.94 23.86 16.08
C ASP A 683 13.06 22.65 15.65
N PHE A 684 13.64 21.74 14.87
CA PHE A 684 13.05 20.47 14.46
C PHE A 684 12.73 19.58 15.68
N ARG A 685 11.45 19.26 15.90
CA ARG A 685 10.93 18.54 17.06
C ARG A 685 9.89 17.50 16.66
N GLN A 686 10.04 16.30 17.22
CA GLN A 686 9.01 15.26 17.17
C GLN A 686 7.86 15.60 18.14
N ILE A 687 6.61 15.55 17.65
CA ILE A 687 5.39 15.85 18.42
C ILE A 687 4.68 14.57 18.86
N THR A 688 4.60 13.59 17.95
CA THR A 688 4.02 12.27 18.23
C THR A 688 5.09 11.19 18.28
N THR A 689 4.87 10.14 19.06
CA THR A 689 5.86 9.07 19.31
C THR A 689 5.20 7.69 19.37
N ALA A 690 4.15 7.48 18.58
CA ALA A 690 3.51 6.18 18.48
C ALA A 690 4.37 5.25 17.62
N PRO A 691 4.44 3.94 17.89
CA PRO A 691 5.19 3.02 17.02
C PRO A 691 4.47 2.75 15.68
N GLU A 692 3.20 3.12 15.58
CA GLU A 692 2.40 3.12 14.35
C GLU A 692 2.63 4.42 13.52
N ASN A 693 1.88 4.64 12.44
CA ASN A 693 2.08 5.80 11.57
C ASN A 693 1.10 6.94 11.91
N ASP A 694 1.64 8.14 12.04
CA ASP A 694 0.91 9.40 12.12
C ASP A 694 1.17 10.27 10.87
N LEU A 695 0.12 10.78 10.24
CA LEU A 695 0.15 11.44 8.93
C LEU A 695 -0.77 12.67 8.86
N ALA A 696 -0.61 13.48 7.80
CA ALA A 696 -1.52 14.58 7.44
C ALA A 696 -1.91 15.52 8.62
N PRO A 697 -0.94 16.22 9.23
CA PRO A 697 -1.21 17.12 10.33
C PRO A 697 -1.99 18.37 9.89
N ALA A 698 -2.81 18.91 10.79
CA ALA A 698 -3.54 20.17 10.64
C ALA A 698 -3.60 20.94 11.97
N TRP A 699 -3.13 22.19 11.96
CA TRP A 699 -3.15 23.07 13.13
C TRP A 699 -4.56 23.54 13.49
N SER A 700 -4.84 23.64 14.80
CA SER A 700 -6.00 24.40 15.29
C SER A 700 -5.83 25.91 14.99
N PRO A 701 -6.91 26.69 14.79
CA PRO A 701 -6.81 28.11 14.44
C PRO A 701 -6.14 28.98 15.52
N ASP A 702 -6.15 28.54 16.77
CA ASP A 702 -5.49 29.19 17.91
C ASP A 702 -4.02 28.76 18.09
N GLY A 703 -3.53 27.80 17.29
CA GLY A 703 -2.16 27.27 17.34
C GLY A 703 -1.85 26.41 18.56
N THR A 704 -2.83 26.01 19.37
CA THR A 704 -2.59 25.23 20.60
C THR A 704 -2.57 23.72 20.36
N GLN A 705 -3.17 23.23 19.28
CA GLN A 705 -3.36 21.81 19.01
C GLN A 705 -3.05 21.46 17.54
N ILE A 706 -2.75 20.18 17.31
CA ILE A 706 -2.55 19.60 15.98
C ILE A 706 -3.47 18.37 15.88
N ALA A 707 -4.37 18.38 14.89
CA ALA A 707 -5.10 17.20 14.45
C ALA A 707 -4.24 16.42 13.44
N PHE A 708 -4.37 15.10 13.38
CA PHE A 708 -3.60 14.24 12.47
C PHE A 708 -4.29 12.89 12.29
N GLU A 709 -3.96 12.18 11.21
CA GLU A 709 -4.36 10.79 10.99
C GLU A 709 -3.47 9.85 11.78
N SER A 710 -4.03 8.83 12.44
CA SER A 710 -3.23 7.76 13.04
C SER A 710 -3.85 6.38 12.82
N ASN A 711 -3.04 5.37 12.55
CA ASN A 711 -3.49 3.98 12.43
C ASN A 711 -3.23 3.12 13.68
N ARG A 712 -3.00 3.75 14.85
CA ARG A 712 -2.64 3.08 16.11
C ARG A 712 -3.70 2.14 16.69
N ASP A 713 -4.97 2.34 16.36
CA ASP A 713 -6.08 1.47 16.79
C ASP A 713 -6.41 0.34 15.79
N GLY A 714 -5.71 0.30 14.65
CA GLY A 714 -5.81 -0.75 13.62
C GLY A 714 -6.63 -0.37 12.38
N ASN A 715 -7.46 0.67 12.48
CA ASN A 715 -8.03 1.48 11.39
C ASN A 715 -7.43 2.89 11.45
N VAL A 716 -7.57 3.69 10.40
CA VAL A 716 -7.10 5.10 10.42
C VAL A 716 -8.17 5.97 11.08
N GLU A 717 -7.79 6.75 12.09
CA GLU A 717 -8.71 7.63 12.82
C GLU A 717 -8.09 9.00 13.06
N ILE A 718 -8.94 10.01 13.30
CA ILE A 718 -8.47 11.37 13.56
C ILE A 718 -8.12 11.52 15.03
N TYR A 719 -6.87 11.90 15.28
CA TYR A 719 -6.31 12.18 16.59
C TYR A 719 -5.99 13.67 16.74
N VAL A 720 -5.99 14.18 17.98
CA VAL A 720 -5.54 15.53 18.32
C VAL A 720 -4.53 15.48 19.45
N VAL A 721 -3.44 16.23 19.33
CA VAL A 721 -2.38 16.40 20.34
C VAL A 721 -2.13 17.89 20.60
N ASP A 722 -1.59 18.22 21.78
CA ASP A 722 -1.06 19.54 22.08
C ASP A 722 0.11 19.88 21.12
N ALA A 723 0.23 21.14 20.71
CA ALA A 723 1.28 21.62 19.82
C ALA A 723 2.71 21.42 20.36
N GLY A 724 2.87 21.31 21.68
CA GLY A 724 4.13 20.95 22.35
C GLY A 724 4.40 19.44 22.42
N GLY A 725 3.50 18.61 21.88
CA GLY A 725 3.51 17.14 22.00
C GLY A 725 2.87 16.64 23.31
N GLY A 726 2.71 15.32 23.41
CA GLY A 726 2.16 14.68 24.60
C GLY A 726 1.19 13.54 24.28
N VAL A 727 0.19 13.35 25.16
CA VAL A 727 -0.83 12.31 24.97
C VAL A 727 -1.87 12.79 23.97
N ALA A 728 -1.88 12.16 22.79
CA ALA A 728 -2.91 12.42 21.79
C ALA A 728 -4.25 11.77 22.17
N ARG A 729 -5.34 12.39 21.73
CA ARG A 729 -6.73 12.00 21.98
C ARG A 729 -7.41 11.63 20.66
N ASN A 730 -8.00 10.45 20.59
CA ASN A 730 -8.85 10.02 19.47
C ASN A 730 -10.14 10.88 19.45
N ILE A 731 -10.54 11.36 18.27
CA ILE A 731 -11.73 12.18 18.05
C ILE A 731 -12.85 11.38 17.40
N THR A 732 -12.54 10.59 16.37
CA THR A 732 -13.59 9.97 15.54
C THR A 732 -14.00 8.57 15.98
N ASN A 733 -13.10 7.82 16.65
CA ASN A 733 -13.31 6.58 17.41
C ASN A 733 -14.51 5.72 16.93
N LEU A 734 -14.47 5.33 15.65
CA LEU A 734 -15.50 4.53 15.02
C LEU A 734 -14.86 3.24 14.49
N PRO A 735 -14.91 2.15 15.27
CA PRO A 735 -14.41 0.87 14.83
C PRO A 735 -15.00 0.47 13.48
N LEU A 736 -14.14 0.05 12.57
CA LEU A 736 -14.48 -0.38 11.21
C LEU A 736 -14.76 0.74 10.20
N ALA A 737 -14.35 1.98 10.47
CA ALA A 737 -14.23 3.05 9.47
C ALA A 737 -12.79 3.54 9.39
N ASP A 738 -12.36 4.03 8.22
CA ASP A 738 -11.13 4.81 8.09
C ASP A 738 -11.49 6.28 7.88
N ASP A 739 -10.88 7.17 8.66
CA ASP A 739 -11.08 8.61 8.67
C ASP A 739 -9.77 9.35 8.34
N HIS A 740 -9.82 10.27 7.38
CA HIS A 740 -8.64 10.88 6.78
C HIS A 740 -8.79 12.39 6.53
N GLY A 741 -7.67 13.07 6.28
CA GLY A 741 -7.59 14.48 5.89
C GLY A 741 -8.25 15.44 6.87
N PRO A 742 -7.83 15.48 8.15
CA PRO A 742 -8.42 16.37 9.13
C PRO A 742 -8.14 17.83 8.79
N THR A 743 -9.14 18.69 8.93
CA THR A 743 -8.97 20.15 8.83
C THR A 743 -9.90 20.88 9.79
N TRP A 744 -9.39 21.93 10.44
CA TRP A 744 -10.14 22.68 11.45
C TRP A 744 -11.03 23.73 10.82
N SER A 745 -12.25 23.86 11.34
CA SER A 745 -13.11 25.01 11.07
C SER A 745 -12.46 26.32 11.57
N PRO A 746 -12.73 27.48 10.93
CA PRO A 746 -12.10 28.75 11.32
C PRO A 746 -12.38 29.20 12.76
N ASP A 747 -13.50 28.76 13.36
CA ASP A 747 -13.87 29.02 14.76
C ASP A 747 -13.29 27.99 15.76
N GLY A 748 -12.59 26.97 15.25
CA GLY A 748 -11.99 25.89 16.01
C GLY A 748 -12.97 24.91 16.64
N GLN A 749 -14.28 24.97 16.36
CA GLN A 749 -15.28 24.13 17.05
C GLN A 749 -15.49 22.76 16.41
N GLN A 750 -15.13 22.63 15.13
CA GLN A 750 -15.32 21.43 14.32
C GLN A 750 -14.06 21.04 13.54
N ILE A 751 -13.96 19.75 13.21
CA ILE A 751 -12.99 19.17 12.28
C ILE A 751 -13.75 18.55 11.10
N LEU A 752 -13.40 18.91 9.87
CA LEU A 752 -13.78 18.14 8.69
C LEU A 752 -12.78 17.02 8.47
N PHE A 753 -13.27 15.90 7.94
CA PHE A 753 -12.51 14.74 7.51
C PHE A 753 -13.30 14.01 6.43
N TYR A 754 -12.69 13.06 5.73
CA TYR A 754 -13.40 12.15 4.83
C TYR A 754 -13.35 10.72 5.34
N SER A 755 -14.42 9.96 5.15
CA SER A 755 -14.59 8.66 5.81
C SER A 755 -15.35 7.65 4.98
N ASN A 756 -14.99 6.37 5.12
CA ASN A 756 -15.68 5.24 4.49
C ASN A 756 -16.83 4.64 5.35
N ARG A 757 -17.24 5.34 6.42
CA ARG A 757 -18.18 4.85 7.45
C ARG A 757 -19.59 4.54 6.95
N GLU A 758 -20.10 5.27 5.95
CA GLU A 758 -21.43 5.01 5.35
C GLU A 758 -21.35 4.15 4.07
N GLY A 759 -20.14 3.77 3.64
CA GLY A 759 -19.89 2.73 2.64
C GLY A 759 -19.33 3.21 1.30
N ASN A 760 -19.39 4.52 1.04
CA ASN A 760 -18.58 5.27 0.07
C ASN A 760 -17.65 6.21 0.84
N TRP A 761 -16.73 6.89 0.15
CA TRP A 761 -15.96 7.99 0.72
C TRP A 761 -16.78 9.28 0.68
N ASP A 762 -17.28 9.70 1.84
CA ASP A 762 -18.05 10.94 2.00
C ASP A 762 -17.30 11.92 2.92
N ILE A 763 -17.65 13.21 2.88
CA ILE A 763 -17.12 14.26 3.76
C ILE A 763 -17.97 14.37 5.02
N PHE A 764 -17.32 14.37 6.19
CA PHE A 764 -17.97 14.50 7.48
C PHE A 764 -17.40 15.68 8.27
N ALA A 765 -18.24 16.29 9.10
CA ALA A 765 -17.85 17.23 10.15
C ALA A 765 -18.06 16.59 11.53
N THR A 766 -17.11 16.75 12.45
CA THR A 766 -17.26 16.37 13.87
C THR A 766 -16.99 17.54 14.81
N THR A 767 -17.70 17.59 15.94
CA THR A 767 -17.29 18.39 17.11
C THR A 767 -15.99 17.85 17.71
N LEU A 768 -15.26 18.70 18.44
CA LEU A 768 -13.98 18.33 19.05
C LEU A 768 -14.05 17.19 20.06
N ASP A 769 -15.21 16.94 20.68
CA ASP A 769 -15.42 15.82 21.62
C ASP A 769 -15.71 14.49 20.92
N GLY A 770 -16.01 14.50 19.61
CA GLY A 770 -16.42 13.32 18.85
C GLY A 770 -17.90 12.94 19.01
N GLU A 771 -18.68 13.67 19.82
CA GLU A 771 -20.06 13.27 20.13
C GLU A 771 -21.04 13.56 18.99
N VAL A 772 -20.79 14.58 18.18
CA VAL A 772 -21.64 14.98 17.06
C VAL A 772 -20.88 14.85 15.74
N VAL A 773 -21.24 13.84 14.94
CA VAL A 773 -20.72 13.64 13.58
C VAL A 773 -21.84 13.82 12.56
N THR A 774 -21.59 14.61 11.51
CA THR A 774 -22.55 14.91 10.43
C THR A 774 -21.96 14.58 9.07
N ASN A 775 -22.61 13.72 8.28
CA ASN A 775 -22.28 13.53 6.85
C ASN A 775 -22.77 14.74 6.03
N LEU A 776 -21.85 15.40 5.33
CA LEU A 776 -22.11 16.55 4.45
C LEU A 776 -22.33 16.14 2.99
N THR A 777 -21.69 15.07 2.49
CA THR A 777 -21.85 14.62 1.09
C THR A 777 -22.44 13.22 1.02
N LYS A 778 -23.77 13.12 0.90
CA LYS A 778 -24.50 11.84 0.89
C LYS A 778 -24.65 11.26 -0.52
N SER A 779 -23.55 11.21 -1.28
CA SER A 779 -23.56 10.93 -2.72
C SER A 779 -23.28 9.45 -3.01
N PRO A 780 -24.30 8.60 -3.28
CA PRO A 780 -24.07 7.16 -3.48
C PRO A 780 -23.31 6.80 -4.77
N ALA A 781 -22.98 7.79 -5.61
CA ALA A 781 -22.39 7.61 -6.94
C ALA A 781 -20.99 8.25 -7.11
N ARG A 782 -20.48 8.91 -6.07
CA ARG A 782 -19.22 9.68 -6.11
C ARG A 782 -18.34 9.29 -4.92
N ASP A 783 -17.03 9.36 -5.08
CA ASP A 783 -16.10 9.46 -3.95
C ASP A 783 -15.79 10.94 -3.71
N GLU A 784 -15.89 11.42 -2.48
CA GLU A 784 -15.51 12.77 -2.04
C GLU A 784 -14.44 12.71 -0.94
N GLN A 785 -13.33 13.46 -1.11
CA GLN A 785 -12.14 13.36 -0.26
C GLN A 785 -11.40 14.70 -0.09
N THR A 786 -10.44 14.73 0.86
CA THR A 786 -9.58 15.88 1.19
C THR A 786 -10.32 17.22 1.25
N PRO A 787 -11.25 17.40 2.22
CA PRO A 787 -11.95 18.66 2.40
C PRO A 787 -11.01 19.74 2.96
N ALA A 788 -11.25 21.00 2.60
CA ALA A 788 -10.62 22.17 3.18
C ALA A 788 -11.64 23.30 3.38
N TRP A 789 -11.70 23.85 4.60
CA TRP A 789 -12.49 25.04 4.89
C TRP A 789 -11.95 26.26 4.15
N ARG A 790 -12.88 27.12 3.71
CA ARG A 790 -12.59 28.51 3.39
C ARG A 790 -12.38 29.28 4.71
N PRO A 791 -11.30 30.08 4.83
CA PRO A 791 -11.04 30.91 6.01
C PRO A 791 -12.14 31.93 6.33
#